data_AF-A0A3B9Q341-F1
#
_entry.id   AF-A0A3B9Q341-F1
#
_cell.length_a   1.000
_cell.length_b   1.000
_cell.length_c   1.000
_cell.angle_alpha   90.00
_cell.angle_beta   90.00
_cell.angle_gamma   90.00
#
_symmetry.space_group_name_H-M   'P 1'
#
loop_
_entity.id
_entity.type
_entity.pdbx_description
1 polymer ?
#
loop_
_entity_poly.entity_id
_entity_poly.type
_entity_poly.pdbx_seq_one_letter_code
_entity_poly.pdbx_strand_id
1 'polypeptide(L)'
;MLLAGVMMVASLAHHLFSLWDRKATWISLVFLLFVPLMTWMLSILFPCFESLFQEVEHKQRSTFIISAVILAAVASGWLYRAPASYQTLTLTPQVLSSQQVKLVEIKIGGDVFSVHEEALNGGWVEKEGALIAIPASQPIQKTFLASANSTIEVLFNATPQGGKIRISAGGAEKEFDLAADGPQQKLFTLHSQYRNIPNWLFLPFLVISDLFTFFTLFLALFLLQEKGQQRLGQDRDEKFLSKRASLTILLSLTVALHLLNALSVPLILDSDSTHYLQGAVHWVQYGNLEGFSRFSGPGATFLFAPVIYLFGRNPWGMKIFLHLVAIACVLLSYRLGWQLSKKRWVAFSVGLITMLLPDLYYYANFVMSDLLNIFFVLLFTSLLLDAMQEQRFYRMVLPLLVAALATLLRSENVLLLVIAVLFLAIRIVTKSPKPDSEQSGSRSTRNTPHSLRSLLLALLIALIPILWWSGMNLRMNGYFGLRSSVGTVLYDGWVYYSEASGISIRDENSPAVQQIDRWVSEYPAAITDSSGVATGGEIYPSLIKAGFSSQEAFQLLQQAALDSISSHKQAIPAILKLKLRDAFKPEISHTGTFPLAGEEWQASQAYTEYFDPVVVSIPPFIHLQRAFFDLFNQHLAGVYRAVVLLCLAAMFFSLYRKPTLTWFLVVLITATRIFISNFISLAMWRYTIAGVVLLVVCGVVSLAAVGYGLKALLVRPVTEA
;
A
#
# COMPACT_ATOMS: atom_id res chain seq x y z
N MET A 1 3.18 -9.37 36.19
CA MET A 1 4.38 -9.31 35.32
C MET A 1 4.70 -10.64 34.66
N LEU A 2 4.86 -11.75 35.41
CA LEU A 2 5.19 -13.05 34.81
C LEU A 2 4.22 -13.48 33.70
N LEU A 3 2.91 -13.42 33.93
CA LEU A 3 1.90 -13.76 32.92
C LEU A 3 2.03 -12.92 31.64
N ALA A 4 2.24 -11.60 31.77
CA ALA A 4 2.47 -10.71 30.63
C ALA A 4 3.75 -11.08 29.86
N GLY A 5 4.82 -11.44 30.58
CA GLY A 5 6.06 -11.95 29.97
C GLY A 5 5.84 -13.24 29.19
N VAL A 6 5.06 -14.18 29.73
CA VAL A 6 4.68 -15.43 29.04
C VAL A 6 3.88 -15.15 27.77
N MET A 7 2.87 -14.27 27.84
CA MET A 7 2.04 -13.92 26.68
C MET A 7 2.86 -13.25 25.57
N MET A 8 3.74 -12.31 25.93
CA MET A 8 4.63 -11.66 24.95
C MET A 8 5.59 -12.65 24.31
N VAL A 9 6.23 -13.53 25.08
CA VAL A 9 7.13 -14.54 24.51
C VAL A 9 6.35 -15.53 23.64
N ALA A 10 5.14 -15.94 24.01
CA ALA A 10 4.30 -16.80 23.19
C ALA A 10 3.93 -16.17 21.84
N SER A 11 3.60 -14.87 21.83
CA SER A 11 3.32 -14.13 20.60
C SER A 11 4.58 -13.96 19.72
N LEU A 12 5.72 -13.58 20.31
CA LEU A 12 6.99 -13.48 19.59
C LEU A 12 7.43 -14.84 19.02
N ALA A 13 7.26 -15.91 19.80
CA ALA A 13 7.50 -17.29 19.37
C ALA A 13 6.60 -17.67 18.19
N HIS A 14 5.36 -17.17 18.15
CA HIS A 14 4.42 -17.39 17.07
C HIS A 14 4.84 -16.69 15.77
N HIS A 15 5.11 -15.38 15.83
CA HIS A 15 5.27 -14.56 14.64
C HIS A 15 6.71 -14.42 14.13
N LEU A 16 7.69 -14.28 15.03
CA LEU A 16 9.07 -13.95 14.63
C LEU A 16 9.94 -15.20 14.45
N PHE A 17 9.76 -16.21 15.29
CA PHE A 17 10.65 -17.37 15.33
C PHE A 17 10.05 -18.62 14.66
N SER A 18 8.77 -18.58 14.30
CA SER A 18 7.99 -19.76 13.86
C SER A 18 8.27 -20.96 14.78
N LEU A 19 8.35 -20.69 16.08
CA LEU A 19 8.93 -21.59 17.06
C LEU A 19 8.06 -22.82 17.27
N TRP A 20 6.75 -22.68 17.05
CA TRP A 20 5.79 -23.77 17.21
C TRP A 20 6.04 -24.93 16.24
N ASP A 21 6.77 -24.70 15.15
CA ASP A 21 7.14 -25.74 14.19
C ASP A 21 8.46 -26.44 14.59
N ARG A 22 9.16 -25.98 15.63
CA ARG A 22 10.47 -26.49 16.10
C ARG A 22 10.34 -27.52 17.22
N LYS A 23 11.31 -28.43 17.38
CA LYS A 23 11.29 -29.48 18.44
C LYS A 23 10.97 -28.90 19.83
N ALA A 24 10.27 -29.67 20.66
CA ALA A 24 9.84 -29.23 22.00
C ALA A 24 10.98 -28.68 22.87
N THR A 25 12.18 -29.25 22.76
CA THR A 25 13.38 -28.77 23.47
C THR A 25 13.73 -27.32 23.12
N TRP A 26 13.60 -26.91 21.86
CA TRP A 26 13.80 -25.52 21.43
C TRP A 26 12.72 -24.60 21.99
N ILE A 27 11.47 -25.05 22.01
CA ILE A 27 10.36 -24.28 22.60
C ILE A 27 10.65 -24.04 24.09
N SER A 28 10.95 -25.11 24.84
CA SER A 28 11.26 -25.02 26.27
C SER A 28 12.47 -24.12 26.55
N LEU A 29 13.54 -24.23 25.75
CA LEU A 29 14.75 -23.40 25.93
C LEU A 29 14.47 -21.92 25.67
N VAL A 30 13.70 -21.58 24.62
CA VAL A 30 13.30 -20.19 24.36
C VAL A 30 12.41 -19.66 25.49
N PHE A 31 11.43 -20.42 25.96
CA PHE A 31 10.59 -19.96 27.08
C PHE A 31 11.41 -19.80 28.38
N LEU A 32 12.32 -20.73 28.68
CA LEU A 32 13.17 -20.68 29.87
C LEU A 32 14.12 -19.47 29.85
N LEU A 33 14.62 -19.05 28.69
CA LEU A 33 15.51 -17.89 28.57
C LEU A 33 14.75 -16.56 28.43
N PHE A 34 13.76 -16.50 27.56
CA PHE A 34 13.11 -15.24 27.19
C PHE A 34 11.99 -14.84 28.14
N VAL A 35 11.30 -15.75 28.83
CA VAL A 35 10.25 -15.37 29.80
C VAL A 35 10.83 -14.59 30.99
N PRO A 36 11.92 -15.04 31.65
CA PRO A 36 12.54 -14.26 32.72
C PRO A 36 13.07 -12.91 32.22
N LEU A 37 13.72 -12.88 31.04
CA LEU A 37 14.23 -11.65 30.43
C LEU A 37 13.11 -10.65 30.14
N MET A 38 12.02 -11.11 29.52
CA MET A 38 10.86 -10.27 29.20
C MET A 38 10.15 -9.80 30.47
N THR A 39 10.02 -10.67 31.48
CA THR A 39 9.43 -10.32 32.78
C THR A 39 10.26 -9.26 33.50
N TRP A 40 11.58 -9.40 33.50
CA TRP A 40 12.51 -8.41 34.04
C TRP A 40 12.41 -7.08 33.28
N MET A 41 12.42 -7.10 31.95
CA MET A 41 12.26 -5.91 31.12
C MET A 41 10.92 -5.20 31.40
N LEU A 42 9.81 -5.95 31.49
CA LEU A 42 8.49 -5.41 31.86
C LEU A 42 8.48 -4.83 33.27
N SER A 43 9.18 -5.42 34.24
CA SER A 43 9.26 -4.88 35.60
C SER A 43 9.92 -3.50 35.66
N ILE A 44 10.87 -3.23 34.74
CA ILE A 44 11.55 -1.93 34.62
C ILE A 44 10.69 -0.94 33.84
N LEU A 45 10.09 -1.38 32.72
CA LEU A 45 9.35 -0.51 31.81
C LEU A 45 7.94 -0.18 32.31
N PHE A 46 7.28 -1.09 33.01
CA PHE A 46 5.88 -0.91 33.41
C PHE A 46 5.65 0.33 34.29
N PRO A 47 6.44 0.59 35.36
CA PRO A 47 6.25 1.80 36.16
C PRO A 47 6.43 3.09 35.34
N CYS A 48 7.33 3.06 34.35
CA CYS A 48 7.52 4.16 33.42
C CYS A 48 6.29 4.38 32.52
N PHE A 49 5.75 3.30 31.93
CA PHE A 49 4.55 3.38 31.10
C PHE A 49 3.30 3.74 31.91
N GLU A 50 3.19 3.25 33.14
CA GLU A 50 2.11 3.59 34.05
C GLU A 50 2.11 5.08 34.36
N SER A 51 3.26 5.65 34.72
CA SER A 51 3.42 7.09 34.93
C SER A 51 3.03 7.89 33.68
N LEU A 52 3.52 7.52 32.49
CA LEU A 52 3.11 8.17 31.24
C LEU A 52 1.61 8.07 31.00
N PHE A 53 1.03 6.89 31.22
CA PHE A 53 -0.40 6.67 31.04
C PHE A 53 -1.22 7.54 32.00
N GLN A 54 -0.74 7.75 33.23
CA GLN A 54 -1.34 8.64 34.23
C GLN A 54 -1.19 10.13 33.93
N GLU A 55 -0.29 10.55 33.04
CA GLU A 55 -0.18 11.96 32.61
C GLU A 55 -1.15 12.32 31.47
N VAL A 56 -1.60 11.33 30.67
CA VAL A 56 -2.48 11.56 29.51
C VAL A 56 -3.87 12.00 29.97
N GLU A 57 -4.54 12.90 29.25
CA GLU A 57 -5.92 13.30 29.56
C GLU A 57 -6.89 12.09 29.49
N HIS A 58 -7.87 12.01 30.40
CA HIS A 58 -8.79 10.86 30.49
C HIS A 58 -9.48 10.51 29.16
N LYS A 59 -9.99 11.51 28.41
CA LYS A 59 -10.62 11.30 27.08
C LYS A 59 -9.64 10.76 26.03
N GLN A 60 -8.37 11.12 26.14
CA GLN A 60 -7.34 10.61 25.23
C GLN A 60 -6.93 9.17 25.60
N ARG A 61 -6.89 8.84 26.90
CA ARG A 61 -6.62 7.46 27.36
C ARG A 61 -7.63 6.47 26.80
N SER A 62 -8.92 6.76 26.90
CA SER A 62 -9.97 5.88 26.35
C SER A 62 -9.80 5.70 24.84
N THR A 63 -9.49 6.78 24.12
CA THR A 63 -9.23 6.74 22.68
C THR A 63 -8.02 5.85 22.35
N PHE A 64 -6.92 5.96 23.10
CA PHE A 64 -5.73 5.13 22.92
C PHE A 64 -6.00 3.65 23.22
N ILE A 65 -6.72 3.34 24.29
CA ILE A 65 -7.10 1.95 24.63
C ILE A 65 -7.95 1.34 23.53
N ILE A 66 -9.06 2.00 23.14
CA ILE A 66 -9.97 1.48 22.12
C ILE A 66 -9.22 1.28 20.80
N SER A 67 -8.38 2.23 20.41
CA SER A 67 -7.59 2.14 19.19
C SER A 67 -6.56 1.02 19.27
N ALA A 68 -5.87 0.86 20.40
CA ALA A 68 -4.91 -0.22 20.58
C ALA A 68 -5.57 -1.60 20.54
N VAL A 69 -6.78 -1.75 21.10
CA VAL A 69 -7.56 -3.00 21.01
C VAL A 69 -7.96 -3.31 19.57
N ILE A 70 -8.49 -2.33 18.84
CA ILE A 70 -8.88 -2.52 17.43
C ILE A 70 -7.66 -2.89 16.58
N LEU A 71 -6.56 -2.14 16.73
CA LEU A 71 -5.32 -2.41 15.99
C LEU A 71 -4.73 -3.78 16.36
N ALA A 72 -4.78 -4.16 17.64
CA ALA A 72 -4.34 -5.47 18.10
C ALA A 72 -5.18 -6.60 17.52
N ALA A 73 -6.51 -6.43 17.45
CA ALA A 73 -7.40 -7.41 16.84
C ALA A 73 -7.13 -7.58 15.34
N VAL A 74 -6.96 -6.47 14.62
CA VAL A 74 -6.61 -6.49 13.19
C VAL A 74 -5.24 -7.13 12.96
N ALA A 75 -4.22 -6.73 13.73
CA ALA A 75 -2.87 -7.27 13.60
C ALA A 75 -2.84 -8.78 13.93
N SER A 76 -3.51 -9.19 15.01
CA SER A 76 -3.63 -10.60 15.38
C SER A 76 -4.32 -11.37 14.26
N GLY A 77 -5.49 -10.94 13.80
CA GLY A 77 -6.22 -11.64 12.73
C GLY A 77 -5.47 -11.72 11.40
N TRP A 78 -4.72 -10.67 11.04
CA TRP A 78 -4.02 -10.61 9.76
C TRP A 78 -2.70 -11.39 9.76
N LEU A 79 -1.99 -11.41 10.89
CA LEU A 79 -0.71 -12.11 11.02
C LEU A 79 -0.87 -13.55 11.52
N TYR A 80 -2.02 -13.91 12.07
CA TYR A 80 -2.27 -15.24 12.61
C TYR A 80 -2.07 -16.31 11.54
N ARG A 81 -1.26 -17.31 11.89
CA ARG A 81 -1.05 -18.52 11.10
C ARG A 81 -1.22 -19.70 12.02
N ALA A 82 -2.13 -20.62 11.71
CA ALA A 82 -2.29 -21.81 12.53
C ALA A 82 -0.93 -22.56 12.64
N PRO A 83 -0.43 -22.82 13.86
CA PRO A 83 0.88 -23.44 14.05
C PRO A 83 0.86 -24.87 13.52
N ALA A 84 1.95 -25.32 12.91
CA ALA A 84 2.03 -26.67 12.36
C ALA A 84 2.72 -27.62 13.34
N SER A 85 2.30 -28.88 13.33
CA SER A 85 2.97 -29.93 14.11
C SER A 85 2.90 -31.26 13.39
N TYR A 86 3.91 -32.10 13.64
CA TYR A 86 3.90 -33.47 13.14
C TYR A 86 2.79 -34.26 13.83
N GLN A 87 1.85 -34.75 13.03
CA GLN A 87 0.79 -35.67 13.42
C GLN A 87 1.14 -37.05 12.94
N THR A 88 0.75 -38.07 13.68
CA THR A 88 0.82 -39.46 13.22
C THR A 88 -0.60 -39.99 13.10
N LEU A 89 -0.99 -40.38 11.89
CA LEU A 89 -2.24 -41.10 11.63
C LEU A 89 -1.94 -42.58 11.70
N THR A 90 -2.70 -43.29 12.53
CA THR A 90 -2.64 -44.74 12.67
C THR A 90 -3.99 -45.32 12.28
N LEU A 91 -4.02 -46.15 11.25
CA LEU A 91 -5.20 -46.89 10.82
C LEU A 91 -5.01 -48.35 11.20
N THR A 92 -5.72 -48.81 12.23
CA THR A 92 -5.64 -50.18 12.73
C THR A 92 -6.87 -50.96 12.27
N PRO A 93 -6.74 -51.84 11.26
CA PRO A 93 -7.85 -52.65 10.79
C PRO A 93 -8.14 -53.77 11.80
N GLN A 94 -9.41 -54.00 12.11
CA GLN A 94 -9.88 -55.09 12.97
C GLN A 94 -10.83 -55.97 12.14
N VAL A 95 -10.25 -56.96 11.47
CA VAL A 95 -10.91 -57.71 10.39
C VAL A 95 -10.92 -59.20 10.72
N LEU A 96 -12.10 -59.80 10.82
CA LEU A 96 -12.28 -61.25 10.92
C LEU A 96 -12.16 -61.93 9.54
N SER A 97 -12.04 -63.25 9.50
CA SER A 97 -11.73 -64.03 8.27
C SER A 97 -12.67 -63.84 7.07
N SER A 98 -13.85 -63.25 7.26
CA SER A 98 -14.85 -62.94 6.23
C SER A 98 -15.12 -61.45 6.04
N GLN A 99 -14.38 -60.57 6.73
CA GLN A 99 -14.56 -59.12 6.69
C GLN A 99 -13.46 -58.45 5.85
N GLN A 100 -13.69 -57.20 5.47
CA GLN A 100 -12.71 -56.34 4.78
C GLN A 100 -12.91 -54.87 5.15
N VAL A 101 -11.82 -54.11 5.13
CA VAL A 101 -11.83 -52.64 5.29
C VAL A 101 -11.31 -52.03 4.00
N LYS A 102 -12.13 -51.22 3.32
CA LYS A 102 -11.78 -50.59 2.04
C LYS A 102 -11.53 -49.08 2.23
N LEU A 103 -10.27 -48.67 2.21
CA LEU A 103 -9.83 -47.27 2.26
C LEU A 103 -9.78 -46.70 0.84
N VAL A 104 -10.49 -45.59 0.61
CA VAL A 104 -10.58 -44.93 -0.71
C VAL A 104 -9.61 -43.77 -0.80
N GLU A 105 -9.67 -42.86 0.18
CA GLU A 105 -8.93 -41.61 0.11
C GLU A 105 -8.66 -41.07 1.52
N ILE A 106 -7.54 -40.38 1.68
CA ILE A 106 -7.24 -39.56 2.85
C ILE A 106 -7.01 -38.15 2.34
N LYS A 107 -7.69 -37.15 2.91
CA LYS A 107 -7.41 -35.74 2.66
C LYS A 107 -6.95 -35.05 3.93
N ILE A 108 -5.94 -34.19 3.81
CA ILE A 108 -5.41 -33.40 4.92
C ILE A 108 -5.42 -31.95 4.49
N GLY A 109 -6.26 -31.14 5.15
CA GLY A 109 -6.42 -29.73 4.79
C GLY A 109 -6.95 -29.51 3.36
N GLY A 110 -7.60 -30.52 2.77
CA GLY A 110 -8.14 -30.49 1.40
C GLY A 110 -7.29 -31.23 0.37
N ASP A 111 -6.00 -31.49 0.66
CA ASP A 111 -5.08 -32.16 -0.26
C ASP A 111 -5.06 -33.68 -0.06
N VAL A 112 -4.96 -34.43 -1.16
CA VAL A 112 -4.89 -35.90 -1.12
C VAL A 112 -3.58 -36.36 -0.52
N PHE A 113 -3.67 -37.14 0.55
CA PHE A 113 -2.54 -37.67 1.29
C PHE A 113 -2.35 -39.16 1.02
N SER A 114 -1.33 -39.50 0.23
CA SER A 114 -1.05 -40.89 -0.14
C SER A 114 -0.47 -41.68 1.04
N VAL A 115 -1.04 -42.85 1.32
CA VAL A 115 -0.52 -43.88 2.24
C VAL A 115 -0.21 -45.19 1.52
N HIS A 116 -0.10 -45.13 0.20
CA HIS A 116 -0.10 -46.29 -0.67
C HIS A 116 1.07 -47.25 -0.38
N GLU A 117 2.30 -46.74 -0.32
CA GLU A 117 3.49 -47.56 -0.07
C GLU A 117 3.46 -48.18 1.34
N GLU A 118 3.07 -47.41 2.36
CA GLU A 118 2.98 -47.91 3.73
C GLU A 118 1.90 -48.99 3.88
N ALA A 119 0.78 -48.84 3.17
CA ALA A 119 -0.30 -49.82 3.16
C ALA A 119 0.14 -51.14 2.49
N LEU A 120 0.75 -51.08 1.31
CA LEU A 120 1.23 -52.27 0.61
C LEU A 120 2.30 -53.02 1.41
N ASN A 121 3.27 -52.29 1.99
CA ASN A 121 4.28 -52.88 2.86
C ASN A 121 3.68 -53.49 4.14
N GLY A 122 2.57 -52.93 4.62
CA GLY A 122 1.78 -53.47 5.73
C GLY A 122 0.85 -54.63 5.35
N GLY A 123 0.93 -55.17 4.13
CA GLY A 123 0.11 -56.30 3.70
C GLY A 123 -1.34 -55.94 3.35
N TRP A 124 -1.61 -54.68 3.01
CA TRP A 124 -2.86 -54.28 2.36
C TRP A 124 -2.79 -54.59 0.86
N VAL A 125 -3.95 -54.80 0.23
CA VAL A 125 -4.04 -55.12 -1.21
C VAL A 125 -4.83 -54.05 -1.93
N GLU A 126 -4.29 -53.54 -3.03
CA GLU A 126 -5.03 -52.59 -3.88
C GLU A 126 -5.98 -53.34 -4.83
N LYS A 127 -7.25 -52.94 -4.87
CA LYS A 127 -8.22 -53.37 -5.88
C LYS A 127 -9.15 -52.21 -6.23
N GLU A 128 -9.38 -51.98 -7.53
CA GLU A 128 -10.31 -50.97 -8.03
C GLU A 128 -10.03 -49.55 -7.50
N GLY A 129 -8.74 -49.21 -7.30
CA GLY A 129 -8.31 -47.92 -6.77
C GLY A 129 -8.54 -47.72 -5.26
N ALA A 130 -8.93 -48.76 -4.53
CA ALA A 130 -9.06 -48.74 -3.06
C ALA A 130 -8.06 -49.72 -2.41
N LEU A 131 -7.56 -49.33 -1.23
CA LEU A 131 -6.70 -50.16 -0.39
C LEU A 131 -7.56 -51.04 0.53
N ILE A 132 -7.39 -52.35 0.43
CA ILE A 132 -8.18 -53.34 1.17
C ILE A 132 -7.33 -54.01 2.24
N ALA A 133 -7.77 -53.91 3.49
CA ALA A 133 -7.16 -54.64 4.61
C ALA A 133 -7.75 -56.05 4.73
N ILE A 134 -6.87 -57.03 4.87
CA ILE A 134 -7.14 -58.46 5.13
C ILE A 134 -6.74 -58.80 6.59
N PRO A 135 -7.11 -59.98 7.14
CA PRO A 135 -6.81 -60.33 8.54
C PRO A 135 -5.32 -60.29 8.92
N ALA A 136 -4.41 -60.42 7.94
CA ALA A 136 -2.96 -60.34 8.14
C ALA A 136 -2.40 -58.91 7.99
N SER A 137 -3.21 -57.91 7.61
CA SER A 137 -2.75 -56.55 7.37
C SER A 137 -2.35 -55.85 8.67
N GLN A 138 -1.17 -55.24 8.67
CA GLN A 138 -0.67 -54.45 9.78
C GLN A 138 -1.27 -53.02 9.79
N PRO A 139 -1.21 -52.33 10.95
CA PRO A 139 -1.63 -50.94 11.03
C PRO A 139 -0.84 -50.05 10.08
N ILE A 140 -1.53 -49.14 9.38
CA ILE A 140 -0.86 -48.10 8.60
C ILE A 140 -0.50 -46.99 9.56
N GLN A 141 0.79 -46.67 9.70
CA GLN A 141 1.26 -45.55 10.50
C GLN A 141 2.04 -44.59 9.61
N LYS A 142 1.55 -43.35 9.48
CA LYS A 142 2.22 -42.32 8.69
C LYS A 142 2.24 -40.99 9.43
N THR A 143 3.41 -40.36 9.46
CA THR A 143 3.62 -39.05 10.07
C THR A 143 3.62 -37.97 9.00
N PHE A 144 2.90 -36.89 9.23
CA PHE A 144 2.81 -35.74 8.32
C PHE A 144 2.78 -34.43 9.10
N LEU A 145 3.13 -33.34 8.43
CA LEU A 145 3.01 -32.00 8.98
C LEU A 145 1.61 -31.48 8.70
N ALA A 146 0.88 -31.09 9.75
CA ALA A 146 -0.43 -30.47 9.61
C ALA A 146 -0.57 -29.24 10.51
N SER A 147 -1.22 -28.21 9.98
CA SER A 147 -1.63 -27.03 10.74
C SER A 147 -2.65 -27.42 11.79
N ALA A 148 -2.55 -26.86 13.00
CA ALA A 148 -3.50 -27.12 14.07
C ALA A 148 -4.94 -26.82 13.62
N ASN A 149 -5.86 -27.72 13.97
CA ASN A 149 -7.27 -27.68 13.60
C ASN A 149 -7.57 -27.91 12.11
N SER A 150 -6.59 -28.33 11.30
CA SER A 150 -6.85 -28.84 9.95
C SER A 150 -7.73 -30.08 10.00
N THR A 151 -8.64 -30.22 9.04
CA THR A 151 -9.43 -31.44 8.88
C THR A 151 -8.55 -32.57 8.33
N ILE A 152 -8.71 -33.75 8.92
CA ILE A 152 -8.19 -35.02 8.43
C ILE A 152 -9.42 -35.84 8.05
N GLU A 153 -9.62 -35.99 6.76
CA GLU A 153 -10.76 -36.67 6.16
C GLU A 153 -10.29 -38.05 5.71
N VAL A 154 -10.94 -39.11 6.20
CA VAL A 154 -10.62 -40.48 5.83
C VAL A 154 -11.89 -41.11 5.26
N LEU A 155 -11.84 -41.44 3.98
CA LEU A 155 -12.98 -41.96 3.22
C LEU A 155 -12.87 -43.49 3.09
N PHE A 156 -13.90 -44.20 3.54
CA PHE A 156 -14.00 -45.65 3.39
C PHE A 156 -15.24 -46.05 2.59
N ASN A 157 -15.16 -47.22 1.95
CA ASN A 157 -16.34 -47.92 1.42
C ASN A 157 -16.86 -48.92 2.46
N ALA A 158 -18.05 -48.63 3.00
CA ALA A 158 -18.82 -49.55 3.84
C ALA A 158 -19.55 -50.58 2.96
N THR A 159 -19.53 -51.84 3.38
CA THR A 159 -20.13 -52.97 2.64
C THR A 159 -20.72 -53.99 3.62
N PRO A 160 -21.54 -54.96 3.15
CA PRO A 160 -22.04 -56.04 4.02
C PRO A 160 -20.94 -56.89 4.66
N GLN A 161 -19.75 -56.91 4.04
CA GLN A 161 -18.54 -57.57 4.56
C GLN A 161 -17.62 -56.60 5.31
N GLY A 162 -18.11 -55.41 5.69
CA GLY A 162 -17.31 -54.40 6.36
C GLY A 162 -16.77 -54.88 7.72
N GLY A 163 -15.47 -54.73 7.92
CA GLY A 163 -14.83 -54.91 9.23
C GLY A 163 -14.87 -53.64 10.08
N LYS A 164 -14.24 -53.70 11.26
CA LYS A 164 -14.03 -52.51 12.08
C LYS A 164 -12.69 -51.87 11.77
N ILE A 165 -12.62 -50.55 11.92
CA ILE A 165 -11.36 -49.82 11.86
C ILE A 165 -11.23 -48.86 13.02
N ARG A 166 -10.05 -48.85 13.61
CA ARG A 166 -9.67 -47.92 14.65
C ARG A 166 -8.72 -46.88 14.06
N ILE A 167 -9.14 -45.64 14.11
CA ILE A 167 -8.41 -44.50 13.58
C ILE A 167 -7.89 -43.71 14.77
N SER A 168 -6.56 -43.54 14.85
CA SER A 168 -5.92 -42.69 15.83
C SER A 168 -5.18 -41.55 15.12
N ALA A 169 -5.44 -40.31 15.54
CA ALA A 169 -4.72 -39.13 15.07
C ALA A 169 -4.70 -38.07 16.17
N GLY A 170 -3.51 -37.55 16.48
CA GLY A 170 -3.35 -36.45 17.44
C GLY A 170 -3.94 -36.72 18.83
N GLY A 171 -3.81 -37.95 19.34
CA GLY A 171 -4.32 -38.35 20.66
C GLY A 171 -5.82 -38.65 20.72
N ALA A 172 -6.57 -38.43 19.64
CA ALA A 172 -7.95 -38.90 19.52
C ALA A 172 -7.96 -40.30 18.88
N GLU A 173 -8.67 -41.23 19.50
CA GLU A 173 -8.87 -42.59 19.00
C GLU A 173 -10.38 -42.84 18.87
N LYS A 174 -10.81 -43.32 17.70
CA LYS A 174 -12.20 -43.71 17.47
C LYS A 174 -12.23 -45.04 16.71
N GLU A 175 -13.12 -45.92 17.16
CA GLU A 175 -13.44 -47.18 16.48
C GLU A 175 -14.72 -46.99 15.66
N PHE A 176 -14.70 -47.49 14.43
CA PHE A 176 -15.80 -47.37 13.48
C PHE A 176 -16.14 -48.74 12.90
N ASP A 177 -17.45 -48.97 12.74
CA ASP A 177 -17.98 -50.14 12.06
C ASP A 177 -18.31 -49.79 10.61
N LEU A 178 -17.67 -50.49 9.66
CA LEU A 178 -17.89 -50.32 8.23
C LEU A 178 -18.91 -51.30 7.66
N ALA A 179 -19.60 -52.09 8.49
CA ALA A 179 -20.76 -52.86 8.06
C ALA A 179 -21.91 -51.94 7.60
N ALA A 180 -22.52 -52.29 6.48
CA ALA A 180 -23.70 -51.62 5.91
C ALA A 180 -24.48 -52.59 5.01
N ASP A 181 -25.79 -52.40 4.88
CA ASP A 181 -26.68 -53.27 4.07
C ASP A 181 -26.40 -53.22 2.57
N GLY A 182 -25.64 -52.22 2.10
CA GLY A 182 -25.20 -52.06 0.72
C GLY A 182 -23.93 -51.20 0.61
N PRO A 183 -23.34 -51.07 -0.60
CA PRO A 183 -22.15 -50.25 -0.82
C PRO A 183 -22.47 -48.77 -0.56
N GLN A 184 -21.83 -48.20 0.45
CA GLN A 184 -21.96 -46.78 0.80
C GLN A 184 -20.60 -46.20 1.18
N GLN A 185 -20.40 -44.91 0.92
CA GLN A 185 -19.19 -44.21 1.38
C GLN A 185 -19.41 -43.66 2.78
N LYS A 186 -18.49 -43.95 3.70
CA LYS A 186 -18.43 -43.34 5.04
C LYS A 186 -17.21 -42.44 5.13
N LEU A 187 -17.46 -41.13 5.24
CA LEU A 187 -16.44 -40.11 5.47
C LEU A 187 -16.26 -39.89 6.97
N PHE A 188 -15.02 -40.00 7.46
CA PHE A 188 -14.69 -39.67 8.83
C PHE A 188 -13.82 -38.42 8.88
N THR A 189 -14.23 -37.47 9.71
CA THR A 189 -13.49 -36.22 9.91
C THR A 189 -12.90 -36.21 11.32
N LEU A 190 -11.58 -36.04 11.38
CA LEU A 190 -10.82 -35.76 12.58
C LEU A 190 -10.21 -34.35 12.45
N HIS A 191 -9.84 -33.76 13.58
CA HIS A 191 -9.12 -32.49 13.60
C HIS A 191 -7.72 -32.71 14.18
N SER A 192 -6.70 -32.21 13.49
CA SER A 192 -5.32 -32.28 13.96
C SER A 192 -5.16 -31.49 15.27
N GLN A 193 -4.50 -32.07 16.29
CA GLN A 193 -4.25 -31.39 17.57
C GLN A 193 -2.80 -30.92 17.66
N TYR A 194 -2.54 -29.72 18.17
CA TYR A 194 -1.16 -29.28 18.35
C TYR A 194 -0.47 -30.05 19.49
N ARG A 195 0.39 -31.03 19.15
CA ARG A 195 1.19 -31.83 20.12
C ARG A 195 0.38 -32.43 21.28
N ASN A 196 -0.78 -32.98 20.98
CA ASN A 196 -1.74 -33.54 21.96
C ASN A 196 -2.29 -32.52 22.97
N ILE A 197 -2.06 -31.22 22.74
CA ILE A 197 -2.72 -30.16 23.50
C ILE A 197 -4.06 -29.90 22.81
N PRO A 198 -5.19 -29.90 23.56
CA PRO A 198 -6.49 -29.62 22.97
C PRO A 198 -6.52 -28.25 22.29
N ASN A 199 -6.92 -28.21 21.01
CA ASN A 199 -6.94 -26.97 20.22
C ASN A 199 -7.83 -25.89 20.82
N TRP A 200 -8.93 -26.27 21.50
CA TRP A 200 -9.82 -25.34 22.19
C TRP A 200 -9.14 -24.59 23.34
N LEU A 201 -8.01 -25.09 23.83
CA LEU A 201 -7.19 -24.42 24.84
C LEU A 201 -6.02 -23.69 24.17
N PHE A 202 -5.29 -24.37 23.29
CA PHE A 202 -4.04 -23.86 22.71
C PHE A 202 -4.26 -22.68 21.74
N LEU A 203 -5.23 -22.78 20.83
CA LEU A 203 -5.46 -21.73 19.83
C LEU A 203 -6.00 -20.44 20.48
N PRO A 204 -6.98 -20.48 21.40
CA PRO A 204 -7.38 -19.28 22.12
C PRO A 204 -6.26 -18.68 22.96
N PHE A 205 -5.41 -19.50 23.59
CA PHE A 205 -4.23 -18.99 24.29
C PHE A 205 -3.28 -18.20 23.37
N LEU A 206 -3.00 -18.72 22.17
CA LEU A 206 -2.18 -18.00 21.19
C LEU A 206 -2.84 -16.70 20.73
N VAL A 207 -4.13 -16.74 20.38
CA VAL A 207 -4.88 -15.56 19.95
C VAL A 207 -4.91 -14.49 21.04
N ILE A 208 -5.17 -14.87 22.30
CA ILE A 208 -5.18 -13.95 23.43
C ILE A 208 -3.78 -13.39 23.70
N SER A 209 -2.73 -14.23 23.54
CA SER A 209 -1.34 -13.80 23.66
C SER A 209 -0.96 -12.77 22.60
N ASP A 210 -1.37 -12.97 21.35
CA ASP A 210 -1.19 -12.03 20.25
C ASP A 210 -1.94 -10.72 20.49
N LEU A 211 -3.23 -10.82 20.85
CA LEU A 211 -4.06 -9.66 21.19
C LEU A 211 -3.42 -8.83 22.29
N PHE A 212 -2.97 -9.46 23.38
CA PHE A 212 -2.32 -8.79 24.50
C PHE A 212 -0.99 -8.13 24.09
N THR A 213 -0.17 -8.83 23.31
CA THR A 213 1.15 -8.36 22.90
C THR A 213 1.04 -7.17 21.96
N PHE A 214 0.21 -7.27 20.91
CA PHE A 214 -0.05 -6.17 20.00
C PHE A 214 -0.75 -5.00 20.70
N PHE A 215 -1.69 -5.27 21.62
CA PHE A 215 -2.32 -4.22 22.43
C PHE A 215 -1.27 -3.43 23.21
N THR A 216 -0.39 -4.13 23.92
CA THR A 216 0.66 -3.49 24.72
C THR A 216 1.64 -2.71 23.85
N LEU A 217 2.02 -3.26 22.69
CA LEU A 217 2.88 -2.59 21.72
C LEU A 217 2.25 -1.30 21.18
N PHE A 218 1.00 -1.35 20.71
CA PHE A 218 0.31 -0.18 20.16
C PHE A 218 0.04 0.88 21.23
N LEU A 219 -0.34 0.46 22.45
CA LEU A 219 -0.51 1.37 23.57
C LEU A 219 0.81 2.06 23.93
N ALA A 220 1.91 1.30 24.01
CA ALA A 220 3.24 1.86 24.25
C ALA A 220 3.64 2.88 23.16
N LEU A 221 3.38 2.58 21.88
CA LEU A 221 3.63 3.50 20.78
C LEU A 221 2.81 4.79 20.90
N PHE A 222 1.52 4.71 21.24
CA PHE A 222 0.68 5.89 21.46
C PHE A 222 1.20 6.76 22.61
N LEU A 223 1.61 6.15 23.73
CA LEU A 223 2.16 6.86 24.89
C LEU A 223 3.51 7.52 24.58
N LEU A 224 4.42 6.80 23.93
CA LEU A 224 5.71 7.33 23.48
C LEU A 224 5.51 8.52 22.53
N GLN A 225 4.57 8.38 21.59
CA GLN A 225 4.27 9.43 20.64
C GLN A 225 3.70 10.68 21.33
N GLU A 226 2.75 10.54 22.24
CA GLU A 226 2.15 11.68 22.97
C GLU A 226 3.21 12.41 23.80
N LYS A 227 3.98 11.68 24.62
CA LYS A 227 5.05 12.29 25.45
C LYS A 227 6.13 12.93 24.60
N GLY A 228 6.53 12.24 23.54
CA GLY A 228 7.54 12.71 22.61
C GLY A 228 7.12 13.97 21.89
N GLN A 229 5.86 14.04 21.45
CA GLN A 229 5.30 15.22 20.80
C GLN A 229 5.26 16.44 21.74
N GLN A 230 4.87 16.25 23.00
CA GLN A 230 4.88 17.33 24.00
C GLN A 230 6.29 17.91 24.18
N ARG A 231 7.31 17.06 24.29
CA ARG A 231 8.71 17.51 24.37
C ARG A 231 9.20 18.19 23.10
N LEU A 232 8.78 17.69 21.94
CA LEU A 232 9.11 18.27 20.64
C LEU A 232 8.63 19.73 20.57
N GLY A 233 7.50 20.08 21.18
CA GLY A 233 7.02 21.46 21.28
C GLY A 233 7.70 22.32 22.37
N GLN A 234 8.23 21.72 23.43
CA GLN A 234 8.79 22.43 24.60
C GLN A 234 10.27 22.76 24.48
N ASP A 235 11.04 21.92 23.80
CA ASP A 235 12.50 22.07 23.66
C ASP A 235 12.82 23.28 22.74
N ARG A 236 12.99 24.47 23.32
CA ARG A 236 13.25 25.71 22.57
C ARG A 236 14.71 25.85 22.15
N ASP A 237 15.63 25.24 22.91
CA ASP A 237 17.07 25.38 22.74
C ASP A 237 17.68 24.23 21.92
N GLU A 238 17.14 24.05 20.72
CA GLU A 238 17.66 23.08 19.77
C GLU A 238 19.09 23.47 19.32
N LYS A 239 20.09 22.68 19.70
CA LYS A 239 21.46 22.79 19.20
C LYS A 239 21.60 22.06 17.85
N PHE A 240 21.25 22.75 16.77
CA PHE A 240 21.42 22.26 15.40
C PHE A 240 21.74 23.41 14.43
N LEU A 241 22.09 23.06 13.19
CA LEU A 241 22.37 23.98 12.10
C LEU A 241 21.28 25.07 11.96
N SER A 242 21.68 26.27 11.55
CA SER A 242 20.73 27.34 11.25
C SER A 242 19.85 26.96 10.07
N LYS A 243 18.61 27.48 10.00
CA LYS A 243 17.71 27.22 8.88
C LYS A 243 18.35 27.50 7.52
N ARG A 244 19.16 28.56 7.44
CA ARG A 244 19.91 28.93 6.23
C ARG A 244 20.96 27.87 5.89
N ALA A 245 21.80 27.51 6.85
CA ALA A 245 22.82 26.49 6.65
C ALA A 245 22.23 25.13 6.23
N SER A 246 21.15 24.69 6.90
CA SER A 246 20.44 23.45 6.55
C SER A 246 19.94 23.46 5.11
N LEU A 247 19.29 24.55 4.69
CA LEU A 247 18.78 24.69 3.32
C LEU A 247 19.90 24.77 2.28
N THR A 248 20.99 25.48 2.58
CA THR A 248 22.15 25.56 1.68
C THR A 248 22.78 24.19 1.47
N ILE A 249 23.00 23.42 2.55
CA ILE A 249 23.55 22.06 2.45
C ILE A 249 22.62 21.16 1.64
N LEU A 250 21.32 21.14 1.96
CA LEU A 250 20.36 20.34 1.21
C LEU A 250 20.31 20.73 -0.27
N LEU A 251 20.28 22.02 -0.57
CA LEU A 251 20.24 22.50 -1.95
C LEU A 251 21.52 22.12 -2.70
N SER A 252 22.70 22.34 -2.11
CA SER A 252 23.98 21.99 -2.74
C SER A 252 24.09 20.49 -3.02
N LEU A 253 23.75 19.64 -2.05
CA LEU A 253 23.77 18.18 -2.24
C LEU A 253 22.74 17.72 -3.28
N THR A 254 21.51 18.24 -3.20
CA THR A 254 20.44 17.87 -4.14
C THR A 254 20.82 18.28 -5.56
N VAL A 255 21.35 19.49 -5.76
CA VAL A 255 21.82 19.96 -7.07
C VAL A 255 22.96 19.09 -7.59
N ALA A 256 23.94 18.73 -6.75
CA ALA A 256 25.05 17.87 -7.16
C ALA A 256 24.58 16.48 -7.61
N LEU A 257 23.68 15.84 -6.84
CA LEU A 257 23.13 14.52 -7.18
C LEU A 257 22.23 14.57 -8.42
N HIS A 258 21.39 15.58 -8.55
CA HIS A 258 20.55 15.75 -9.74
C HIS A 258 21.37 16.11 -10.98
N LEU A 259 22.48 16.83 -10.84
CA LEU A 259 23.40 17.09 -11.95
C LEU A 259 24.08 15.80 -12.40
N LEU A 260 24.56 14.98 -11.47
CA LEU A 260 25.14 13.67 -11.78
C LEU A 260 24.13 12.78 -12.53
N ASN A 261 22.91 12.69 -12.01
CA ASN A 261 21.83 11.94 -12.66
C ASN A 261 21.49 12.51 -14.05
N ALA A 262 21.39 13.84 -14.18
CA ALA A 262 21.12 14.50 -15.46
C ALA A 262 22.24 14.31 -16.49
N LEU A 263 23.48 14.07 -16.06
CA LEU A 263 24.60 13.80 -16.96
C LEU A 263 24.75 12.31 -17.29
N SER A 264 24.04 11.42 -16.58
CA SER A 264 24.19 9.96 -16.72
C SER A 264 23.01 9.30 -17.43
N VAL A 265 21.79 9.80 -17.24
CA VAL A 265 20.55 9.21 -17.74
C VAL A 265 19.98 10.10 -18.83
N PRO A 266 19.58 9.60 -20.01
CA PRO A 266 18.98 10.43 -21.05
C PRO A 266 17.55 10.84 -20.71
N LEU A 267 16.98 11.79 -21.46
CA LEU A 267 15.54 12.06 -21.33
C LEU A 267 14.78 10.83 -21.85
N ILE A 268 13.82 10.35 -21.09
CA ILE A 268 13.05 9.13 -21.36
C ILE A 268 11.68 9.54 -21.87
N LEU A 269 11.29 8.96 -23.00
CA LEU A 269 9.96 9.08 -23.61
C LEU A 269 9.41 7.67 -23.84
N ASP A 270 8.19 7.45 -23.37
CA ASP A 270 7.42 6.22 -23.58
C ASP A 270 6.08 6.55 -24.27
N SER A 271 5.23 5.55 -24.50
CA SER A 271 3.91 5.69 -25.13
C SER A 271 3.06 6.78 -24.45
N ASP A 272 2.99 6.78 -23.12
CA ASP A 272 2.28 7.79 -22.31
C ASP A 272 2.87 9.21 -22.47
N SER A 273 4.18 9.34 -22.73
CA SER A 273 4.86 10.64 -22.86
C SER A 273 4.34 11.44 -24.06
N THR A 274 3.98 10.76 -25.15
CA THR A 274 3.46 11.40 -26.35
C THR A 274 2.18 12.19 -26.07
N HIS A 275 1.27 11.65 -25.24
CA HIS A 275 0.03 12.33 -24.86
C HIS A 275 0.27 13.65 -24.11
N TYR A 276 1.35 13.74 -23.32
CA TYR A 276 1.70 14.94 -22.58
C TYR A 276 2.42 16.00 -23.45
N LEU A 277 3.15 15.57 -24.48
CA LEU A 277 3.93 16.45 -25.36
C LEU A 277 3.14 16.94 -26.58
N GLN A 278 2.22 16.14 -27.11
CA GLN A 278 1.46 16.45 -28.31
C GLN A 278 0.76 17.81 -28.19
N GLY A 279 0.06 18.05 -27.08
CA GLY A 279 -0.62 19.33 -26.85
C GLY A 279 0.35 20.51 -26.71
N ALA A 280 1.52 20.29 -26.10
CA ALA A 280 2.54 21.32 -25.93
C ALA A 280 3.17 21.72 -27.27
N VAL A 281 3.56 20.74 -28.08
CA VAL A 281 4.11 20.98 -29.43
C VAL A 281 3.07 21.62 -30.33
N HIS A 282 1.83 21.12 -30.32
CA HIS A 282 0.75 21.69 -31.12
C HIS A 282 0.49 23.15 -30.75
N TRP A 283 0.47 23.48 -29.46
CA TRP A 283 0.26 24.86 -29.04
C TRP A 283 1.39 25.79 -29.49
N VAL A 284 2.64 25.34 -29.40
CA VAL A 284 3.80 26.10 -29.87
C VAL A 284 3.78 26.29 -31.39
N GLN A 285 3.34 25.28 -32.15
CA GLN A 285 3.32 25.32 -33.62
C GLN A 285 2.17 26.14 -34.20
N TYR A 286 0.96 25.97 -33.66
CA TYR A 286 -0.27 26.50 -34.26
C TYR A 286 -0.90 27.65 -33.46
N GLY A 287 -0.39 27.94 -32.25
CA GLY A 287 -0.90 29.02 -31.41
C GLY A 287 -2.30 28.78 -30.82
N ASN A 288 -2.82 27.54 -30.89
CA ASN A 288 -4.12 27.16 -30.35
C ASN A 288 -4.01 25.89 -29.49
N LEU A 289 -5.09 25.57 -28.77
CA LEU A 289 -5.17 24.43 -27.85
C LEU A 289 -6.06 23.32 -28.40
N GLU A 290 -6.16 23.15 -29.73
CA GLU A 290 -7.05 22.15 -30.34
C GLU A 290 -6.41 20.76 -30.44
N GLY A 291 -5.08 20.66 -30.53
CA GLY A 291 -4.35 19.39 -30.66
C GLY A 291 -3.92 18.69 -29.37
N PHE A 292 -4.64 18.83 -28.26
CA PHE A 292 -4.33 18.12 -27.00
C PHE A 292 -4.94 16.72 -26.96
N SER A 293 -4.33 15.83 -26.19
CA SER A 293 -4.83 14.46 -25.99
C SER A 293 -6.10 14.43 -25.13
N ARG A 294 -7.12 13.68 -25.57
CA ARG A 294 -8.34 13.40 -24.79
C ARG A 294 -8.08 12.56 -23.53
N PHE A 295 -6.89 11.95 -23.44
CA PHE A 295 -6.48 11.08 -22.33
C PHE A 295 -5.72 11.83 -21.22
N SER A 296 -5.35 13.09 -21.39
CA SER A 296 -4.63 13.86 -20.37
C SER A 296 -5.22 15.25 -20.22
N GLY A 297 -5.19 15.79 -18.99
CA GLY A 297 -5.55 17.18 -18.78
C GLY A 297 -4.48 18.14 -19.34
N PRO A 298 -4.82 19.43 -19.54
CA PRO A 298 -3.95 20.41 -20.20
C PRO A 298 -2.80 20.88 -19.31
N GLY A 299 -2.76 20.47 -18.03
CA GLY A 299 -1.75 20.93 -17.09
C GLY A 299 -0.33 20.64 -17.58
N ALA A 300 -0.10 19.47 -18.20
CA ALA A 300 1.19 19.14 -18.82
C ALA A 300 1.50 20.07 -19.98
N THR A 301 0.54 20.31 -20.89
CA THR A 301 0.66 21.28 -21.99
C THR A 301 1.09 22.66 -21.49
N PHE A 302 0.44 23.18 -20.44
CA PHE A 302 0.75 24.50 -19.88
C PHE A 302 2.12 24.59 -19.23
N LEU A 303 2.67 23.47 -18.74
CA LEU A 303 3.99 23.42 -18.11
C LEU A 303 5.10 23.16 -19.13
N PHE A 304 4.83 22.33 -20.14
CA PHE A 304 5.83 21.91 -21.13
C PHE A 304 5.94 22.87 -22.32
N ALA A 305 4.84 23.50 -22.76
CA ALA A 305 4.87 24.40 -23.90
C ALA A 305 5.85 25.58 -23.74
N PRO A 306 5.95 26.26 -22.57
CA PRO A 306 6.96 27.31 -22.38
C PRO A 306 8.40 26.79 -22.50
N VAL A 307 8.65 25.55 -22.06
CA VAL A 307 9.98 24.93 -22.15
C VAL A 307 10.31 24.61 -23.61
N ILE A 308 9.37 24.02 -24.35
CA ILE A 308 9.54 23.73 -25.79
C ILE A 308 9.65 25.01 -26.61
N TYR A 309 8.93 26.07 -26.26
CA TYR A 309 9.04 27.37 -26.91
C TYR A 309 10.46 27.97 -26.79
N LEU A 310 11.07 27.87 -25.59
CA LEU A 310 12.39 28.43 -25.33
C LEU A 310 13.55 27.57 -25.84
N PHE A 311 13.43 26.24 -25.75
CA PHE A 311 14.53 25.31 -26.04
C PHE A 311 14.33 24.51 -27.34
N GLY A 312 13.18 24.66 -28.00
CA GLY A 312 12.83 23.89 -29.19
C GLY A 312 12.84 22.38 -28.92
N ARG A 313 13.45 21.63 -29.84
CA ARG A 313 13.61 20.18 -29.79
C ARG A 313 14.81 19.73 -28.96
N ASN A 314 15.50 20.64 -28.27
CA ASN A 314 16.63 20.28 -27.42
C ASN A 314 16.13 19.62 -26.12
N PRO A 315 16.45 18.33 -25.86
CA PRO A 315 15.95 17.60 -24.69
C PRO A 315 16.46 18.18 -23.35
N TRP A 316 17.56 18.94 -23.35
CA TRP A 316 18.10 19.56 -22.15
C TRP A 316 17.13 20.55 -21.50
N GLY A 317 16.32 21.27 -22.29
CA GLY A 317 15.33 22.21 -21.74
C GLY A 317 14.33 21.50 -20.82
N MET A 318 13.74 20.41 -21.33
CA MET A 318 12.79 19.58 -20.57
C MET A 318 13.46 18.94 -19.35
N LYS A 319 14.66 18.43 -19.54
CA LYS A 319 15.43 17.78 -18.47
C LYS A 319 15.77 18.74 -17.33
N ILE A 320 16.29 19.93 -17.64
CA ILE A 320 16.59 20.96 -16.64
C ILE A 320 15.31 21.32 -15.87
N PHE A 321 14.20 21.53 -16.58
CA PHE A 321 12.91 21.83 -15.96
C PHE A 321 12.49 20.73 -14.97
N LEU A 322 12.49 19.46 -15.38
CA LEU A 322 12.11 18.34 -14.52
C LEU A 322 13.04 18.21 -13.30
N HIS A 323 14.35 18.32 -13.48
CA HIS A 323 15.29 18.30 -12.36
C HIS A 323 15.09 19.47 -11.37
N LEU A 324 14.78 20.67 -11.85
CA LEU A 324 14.43 21.81 -10.99
C LEU A 324 13.15 21.55 -10.18
N VAL A 325 12.15 20.91 -10.78
CA VAL A 325 10.94 20.49 -10.07
C VAL A 325 11.28 19.47 -8.97
N ALA A 326 12.11 18.47 -9.26
CA ALA A 326 12.54 17.49 -8.27
C ALA A 326 13.32 18.14 -7.09
N ILE A 327 14.21 19.09 -7.38
CA ILE A 327 14.90 19.89 -6.35
C ILE A 327 13.89 20.66 -5.50
N ALA A 328 12.86 21.25 -6.12
CA ALA A 328 11.82 21.97 -5.39
C ALA A 328 11.01 21.05 -4.45
N CYS A 329 10.77 19.78 -4.83
CA CYS A 329 10.14 18.78 -3.96
C CYS A 329 10.92 18.56 -2.66
N VAL A 330 12.27 18.57 -2.71
CA VAL A 330 13.13 18.46 -1.52
C VAL A 330 12.93 19.66 -0.59
N LEU A 331 12.91 20.88 -1.14
CA LEU A 331 12.72 22.11 -0.36
C LEU A 331 11.32 22.18 0.27
N LEU A 332 10.29 21.75 -0.46
CA LEU A 332 8.92 21.66 0.05
C LEU A 332 8.80 20.60 1.16
N SER A 333 9.50 19.48 1.03
CA SER A 333 9.52 18.43 2.05
C SER A 333 10.21 18.91 3.33
N TYR A 334 11.35 19.62 3.21
CA TYR A 334 11.96 20.31 4.35
C TYR A 334 10.97 21.26 5.03
N ARG A 335 10.26 22.08 4.24
CA ARG A 335 9.28 23.04 4.78
C ARG A 335 8.14 22.34 5.49
N LEU A 336 7.61 21.24 4.95
CA LEU A 336 6.55 20.44 5.57
C LEU A 336 7.05 19.81 6.88
N GLY A 337 8.25 19.23 6.87
CA GLY A 337 8.91 18.73 8.08
C GLY A 337 9.03 19.81 9.15
N TRP A 338 9.39 21.04 8.78
CA TRP A 338 9.41 22.18 9.69
C TRP A 338 8.00 22.59 10.16
N GLN A 339 7.01 22.67 9.25
CA GLN A 339 5.64 23.07 9.59
C GLN A 339 5.01 22.13 10.62
N LEU A 340 5.27 20.82 10.51
CA LEU A 340 4.70 19.78 11.36
C LEU A 340 5.48 19.54 12.66
N SER A 341 6.82 19.58 12.62
CA SER A 341 7.65 19.29 13.79
C SER A 341 8.10 20.53 14.56
N LYS A 342 8.23 21.69 13.89
CA LYS A 342 8.90 22.90 14.42
C LYS A 342 10.36 22.68 14.84
N LYS A 343 11.01 21.61 14.35
CA LYS A 343 12.42 21.29 14.60
C LYS A 343 13.26 21.33 13.34
N ARG A 344 14.43 21.95 13.40
CA ARG A 344 15.32 22.10 12.25
C ARG A 344 15.97 20.78 11.87
N TRP A 345 16.38 19.97 12.84
CA TRP A 345 16.99 18.66 12.56
C TRP A 345 15.98 17.69 11.92
N VAL A 346 14.72 17.71 12.35
CA VAL A 346 13.65 16.89 11.76
C VAL A 346 13.35 17.36 10.34
N ALA A 347 13.20 18.67 10.13
CA ALA A 347 13.02 19.25 8.79
C ALA A 347 14.18 18.89 7.85
N PHE A 348 15.42 19.00 8.34
CA PHE A 348 16.62 18.61 7.61
C PHE A 348 16.61 17.12 7.26
N SER A 349 16.25 16.24 8.20
CA SER A 349 16.17 14.79 7.99
C SER A 349 15.11 14.42 6.96
N VAL A 350 13.94 15.09 7.00
CA VAL A 350 12.91 14.94 5.97
C VAL A 350 13.46 15.32 4.60
N GLY A 351 14.08 16.50 4.47
CA GLY A 351 14.68 16.93 3.20
C GLY A 351 15.77 15.98 2.71
N LEU A 352 16.64 15.51 3.61
CA LEU A 352 17.72 14.58 3.29
C LEU A 352 17.17 13.23 2.79
N ILE A 353 16.18 12.66 3.46
CA ILE A 353 15.57 11.40 3.04
C ILE A 353 14.82 11.58 1.71
N THR A 354 14.07 12.68 1.55
CA THR A 354 13.40 13.00 0.28
C THR A 354 14.39 13.12 -0.88
N MET A 355 15.53 13.79 -0.67
CA MET A 355 16.59 13.90 -1.68
C MET A 355 17.12 12.52 -2.10
N LEU A 356 17.13 11.53 -1.21
CA LEU A 356 17.63 10.19 -1.50
C LEU A 356 16.56 9.25 -2.09
N LEU A 357 15.33 9.73 -2.34
CA LEU A 357 14.28 8.90 -2.91
C LEU A 357 14.59 8.60 -4.40
N PRO A 358 14.67 7.32 -4.80
CA PRO A 358 14.99 6.93 -6.17
C PRO A 358 13.98 7.49 -7.19
N ASP A 359 12.71 7.62 -6.80
CA ASP A 359 11.64 8.11 -7.66
C ASP A 359 11.91 9.52 -8.18
N LEU A 360 12.50 10.41 -7.36
CA LEU A 360 12.79 11.78 -7.80
C LEU A 360 13.88 11.82 -8.88
N TYR A 361 14.82 10.87 -8.87
CA TYR A 361 15.85 10.77 -9.91
C TYR A 361 15.30 10.15 -11.19
N TYR A 362 14.46 9.13 -11.04
CA TYR A 362 13.82 8.46 -12.17
C TYR A 362 12.90 9.42 -12.93
N TYR A 363 11.92 10.03 -12.26
CA TYR A 363 10.97 10.93 -12.92
C TYR A 363 11.55 12.30 -13.29
N ALA A 364 12.72 12.67 -12.77
CA ALA A 364 13.42 13.86 -13.25
C ALA A 364 13.97 13.69 -14.69
N ASN A 365 14.10 12.45 -15.16
CA ASN A 365 14.49 12.14 -16.54
C ASN A 365 13.32 11.67 -17.40
N PHE A 366 12.11 11.51 -16.86
CA PHE A 366 10.98 10.93 -17.59
C PHE A 366 9.91 11.99 -17.85
N VAL A 367 9.56 12.20 -19.12
CA VAL A 367 8.44 13.08 -19.50
C VAL A 367 7.10 12.42 -19.16
N MET A 368 6.67 12.62 -17.91
CA MET A 368 5.41 12.15 -17.36
C MET A 368 4.80 13.15 -16.38
N SER A 369 3.54 12.93 -16.01
CA SER A 369 2.84 13.78 -15.05
C SER A 369 3.23 13.55 -13.59
N ASP A 370 3.89 12.43 -13.26
CA ASP A 370 4.09 11.96 -11.89
C ASP A 370 4.95 12.92 -11.04
N LEU A 371 6.09 13.39 -11.57
CA LEU A 371 6.94 14.35 -10.85
C LEU A 371 6.23 15.68 -10.58
N LEU A 372 5.55 16.21 -11.60
CA LEU A 372 4.75 17.43 -11.49
C LEU A 372 3.61 17.25 -10.46
N ASN A 373 3.02 16.06 -10.43
CA ASN A 373 1.98 15.71 -9.48
C ASN A 373 2.51 15.66 -8.03
N ILE A 374 3.67 15.04 -7.80
CA ILE A 374 4.36 15.06 -6.49
C ILE A 374 4.58 16.52 -6.05
N PHE A 375 5.13 17.34 -6.94
CA PHE A 375 5.41 18.75 -6.66
C PHE A 375 4.14 19.50 -6.24
N PHE A 376 3.06 19.38 -7.02
CA PHE A 376 1.80 20.07 -6.71
C PHE A 376 1.17 19.57 -5.41
N VAL A 377 1.21 18.28 -5.11
CA VAL A 377 0.69 17.73 -3.85
C VAL A 377 1.47 18.30 -2.65
N LEU A 378 2.81 18.36 -2.73
CA LEU A 378 3.65 18.93 -1.66
C LEU A 378 3.41 20.43 -1.49
N LEU A 379 3.36 21.17 -2.60
CA LEU A 379 3.10 22.61 -2.60
C LEU A 379 1.72 22.93 -2.04
N PHE A 380 0.69 22.20 -2.50
CA PHE A 380 -0.68 22.28 -2.02
C PHE A 380 -0.74 22.07 -0.51
N THR A 381 -0.17 20.96 -0.03
CA THR A 381 -0.19 20.61 1.39
C THR A 381 0.50 21.70 2.21
N SER A 382 1.66 22.18 1.78
CA SER A 382 2.41 23.21 2.50
C SER A 382 1.64 24.53 2.59
N LEU A 383 1.03 24.97 1.50
CA LEU A 383 0.23 26.20 1.45
C LEU A 383 -1.08 26.08 2.24
N LEU A 384 -1.74 24.93 2.18
CA LEU A 384 -2.97 24.68 2.92
C LEU A 384 -2.71 24.71 4.44
N LEU A 385 -1.59 24.17 4.91
CA LEU A 385 -1.18 24.29 6.30
C LEU A 385 -0.98 25.74 6.74
N ASP A 386 -0.43 26.60 5.88
CA ASP A 386 -0.28 28.03 6.18
C ASP A 386 -1.63 28.76 6.19
N ALA A 387 -2.55 28.38 5.30
CA ALA A 387 -3.91 28.90 5.23
C ALA A 387 -4.75 28.52 6.47
N MET A 388 -4.54 27.32 7.01
CA MET A 388 -5.17 26.87 8.25
C MET A 388 -4.65 27.61 9.49
N GLN A 389 -3.41 28.10 9.45
CA GLN A 389 -2.83 28.91 10.52
C GLN A 389 -3.36 30.35 10.47
N GLU A 390 -3.27 31.00 9.30
CA GLU A 390 -3.76 32.36 9.08
C GLU A 390 -4.77 32.44 7.92
N GLN A 391 -6.00 32.77 8.27
CA GLN A 391 -7.15 32.84 7.36
C GLN A 391 -7.20 34.16 6.56
N ARG A 392 -6.10 34.54 5.93
CA ARG A 392 -6.08 35.68 5.00
C ARG A 392 -6.56 35.24 3.62
N PHE A 393 -7.30 36.09 2.90
CA PHE A 393 -7.85 35.76 1.59
C PHE A 393 -6.82 35.18 0.61
N TYR A 394 -5.67 35.83 0.43
CA TYR A 394 -4.62 35.34 -0.47
C TYR A 394 -4.07 33.96 -0.05
N ARG A 395 -4.03 33.66 1.25
CA ARG A 395 -3.59 32.34 1.75
C ARG A 395 -4.63 31.25 1.50
N MET A 396 -5.92 31.59 1.36
CA MET A 396 -6.95 30.63 0.93
C MET A 396 -6.91 30.43 -0.59
N VAL A 397 -6.71 31.51 -1.36
CA VAL A 397 -6.66 31.47 -2.83
C VAL A 397 -5.51 30.60 -3.33
N LEU A 398 -4.30 30.75 -2.78
CA LEU A 398 -3.12 30.03 -3.25
C LEU A 398 -3.25 28.49 -3.26
N PRO A 399 -3.59 27.80 -2.15
CA PRO A 399 -3.76 26.34 -2.17
C PRO A 399 -4.93 25.90 -3.07
N LEU A 400 -6.01 26.69 -3.17
CA LEU A 400 -7.13 26.36 -4.06
C LEU A 400 -6.71 26.47 -5.55
N LEU A 401 -5.93 27.49 -5.92
CA LEU A 401 -5.37 27.60 -7.27
C LEU A 401 -4.38 26.47 -7.58
N VAL A 402 -3.52 26.11 -6.62
CA VAL A 402 -2.61 24.97 -6.79
C VAL A 402 -3.40 23.66 -6.96
N ALA A 403 -4.47 23.45 -6.18
CA ALA A 403 -5.35 22.30 -6.37
C ALA A 403 -6.03 22.31 -7.74
N ALA A 404 -6.43 23.48 -8.24
CA ALA A 404 -7.02 23.62 -9.58
C ALA A 404 -6.01 23.29 -10.69
N LEU A 405 -4.77 23.78 -10.59
CA LEU A 405 -3.70 23.44 -11.52
C LEU A 405 -3.34 21.94 -11.47
N ALA A 406 -3.28 21.37 -10.26
CA ALA A 406 -3.07 19.94 -10.07
C ALA A 406 -4.21 19.12 -10.70
N THR A 407 -5.45 19.62 -10.63
CA THR A 407 -6.64 19.02 -11.24
C THR A 407 -6.58 19.09 -12.77
N LEU A 408 -6.09 20.18 -13.34
CA LEU A 408 -5.82 20.30 -14.78
C LEU A 408 -4.68 19.38 -15.24
N LEU A 409 -3.73 19.04 -14.37
CA LEU A 409 -2.69 18.05 -14.68
C LEU A 409 -3.26 16.62 -14.64
N ARG A 410 -3.99 16.28 -13.57
CA ARG A 410 -4.59 14.96 -13.34
C ARG A 410 -5.95 15.11 -12.65
N SER A 411 -7.01 14.58 -13.25
CA SER A 411 -8.39 14.84 -12.80
C SER A 411 -8.68 14.31 -11.40
N GLU A 412 -7.99 13.25 -10.95
CA GLU A 412 -8.09 12.71 -9.59
C GLU A 412 -7.64 13.70 -8.50
N ASN A 413 -6.95 14.79 -8.86
CA ASN A 413 -6.59 15.86 -7.93
C ASN A 413 -7.75 16.81 -7.60
N VAL A 414 -8.92 16.64 -8.21
CA VAL A 414 -10.14 17.38 -7.80
C VAL A 414 -10.46 17.17 -6.31
N LEU A 415 -10.08 16.01 -5.77
CA LEU A 415 -10.20 15.71 -4.34
C LEU A 415 -9.37 16.66 -3.46
N LEU A 416 -8.23 17.17 -3.92
CA LEU A 416 -7.46 18.18 -3.18
C LEU A 416 -8.27 19.46 -3.00
N LEU A 417 -9.01 19.89 -4.03
CA LEU A 417 -9.88 21.07 -3.96
C LEU A 417 -11.00 20.85 -2.92
N VAL A 418 -11.66 19.69 -2.96
CA VAL A 418 -12.70 19.31 -1.99
C VAL A 418 -12.15 19.29 -0.57
N ILE A 419 -10.99 18.66 -0.36
CA ILE A 419 -10.31 18.61 0.94
C ILE A 419 -9.96 20.02 1.43
N ALA A 420 -9.40 20.89 0.60
CA ALA A 420 -9.06 22.25 0.99
C ALA A 420 -10.28 23.04 1.46
N VAL A 421 -11.36 23.03 0.67
CA VAL A 421 -12.61 23.73 1.02
C VAL A 421 -13.16 23.20 2.34
N LEU A 422 -13.24 21.88 2.50
CA LEU A 422 -13.75 21.25 3.72
C LEU A 422 -12.94 21.65 4.96
N PHE A 423 -11.62 21.54 4.91
CA PHE A 423 -10.77 21.81 6.08
C PHE A 423 -10.65 23.30 6.40
N LEU A 424 -10.63 24.17 5.38
CA LEU A 424 -10.69 25.61 5.60
C LEU A 424 -12.04 26.01 6.22
N ALA A 425 -13.16 25.45 5.74
CA ALA A 425 -14.48 25.69 6.32
C ALA A 425 -14.57 25.20 7.78
N ILE A 426 -14.14 23.97 8.06
CA ILE A 426 -14.08 23.44 9.44
C ILE A 426 -13.23 24.35 10.32
N ARG A 427 -12.07 24.80 9.84
CA ARG A 427 -11.17 25.69 10.59
C ARG A 427 -11.79 27.06 10.84
N ILE A 428 -12.55 27.63 9.90
CA ILE A 428 -13.28 28.89 10.05
C ILE A 428 -14.40 28.74 11.09
N VAL A 429 -15.17 27.66 11.01
CA VAL A 429 -16.29 27.41 11.93
C VAL A 429 -15.80 27.13 13.35
N THR A 430 -14.82 26.24 13.52
CA THR A 430 -14.31 25.81 14.84
C THR A 430 -13.49 26.87 15.57
N LYS A 431 -12.90 27.84 14.87
CA LYS A 431 -12.18 28.97 15.47
C LYS A 431 -13.14 30.11 15.87
N SER A 432 -14.45 29.96 15.65
CA SER A 432 -15.43 30.94 16.16
C SER A 432 -15.34 30.99 17.69
N PRO A 433 -15.35 32.19 18.28
CA PRO A 433 -15.13 32.35 19.71
C PRO A 433 -16.16 31.56 20.50
N LYS A 434 -15.70 30.82 21.51
CA LYS A 434 -16.61 30.39 22.58
C LYS A 434 -17.19 31.67 23.20
N PRO A 435 -18.52 31.79 23.32
CA PRO A 435 -19.09 32.77 24.23
C PRO A 435 -18.73 32.25 25.62
N ASP A 436 -17.76 32.87 26.30
CA ASP A 436 -17.55 32.84 27.76
C ASP A 436 -16.10 33.26 28.10
N SER A 437 -15.89 34.56 28.30
CA SER A 437 -15.26 35.12 29.51
C SER A 437 -15.10 36.64 29.32
N GLU A 438 -15.75 37.39 30.20
CA GLU A 438 -15.90 38.86 30.21
C GLU A 438 -14.62 39.69 30.41
N GLN A 439 -13.41 39.15 30.23
CA GLN A 439 -12.20 39.89 30.56
C GLN A 439 -11.15 39.86 29.47
N SER A 440 -11.20 40.87 28.61
CA SER A 440 -10.05 41.66 28.13
C SER A 440 -10.31 42.17 26.71
N GLY A 441 -10.33 43.51 26.57
CA GLY A 441 -10.72 44.25 25.37
C GLY A 441 -9.77 44.09 24.18
N SER A 442 -9.89 42.98 23.47
CA SER A 442 -9.28 42.76 22.16
C SER A 442 -10.36 42.46 21.11
N ARG A 443 -10.52 43.39 20.17
CA ARG A 443 -11.48 43.39 19.04
C ARG A 443 -11.26 42.23 18.04
N SER A 444 -11.44 40.98 18.44
CA SER A 444 -11.32 39.82 17.54
C SER A 444 -12.61 38.98 17.43
N THR A 445 -13.77 39.54 17.78
CA THR A 445 -15.08 38.86 17.68
C THR A 445 -15.79 39.05 16.33
N ARG A 446 -15.18 39.73 15.34
CA ARG A 446 -15.79 39.96 14.04
C ARG A 446 -15.26 39.00 12.97
N ASN A 447 -16.20 38.34 12.29
CA ASN A 447 -16.16 38.01 10.86
C ASN A 447 -16.00 36.54 10.39
N THR A 448 -16.59 35.55 11.08
CA THR A 448 -16.88 34.21 10.49
C THR A 448 -17.61 34.29 9.13
N PRO A 449 -18.71 35.08 8.96
CA PRO A 449 -19.39 35.16 7.66
C PRO A 449 -18.52 35.79 6.56
N HIS A 450 -17.67 36.77 6.89
CA HIS A 450 -16.72 37.33 5.92
C HIS A 450 -15.67 36.30 5.49
N SER A 451 -15.18 35.49 6.42
CA SER A 451 -14.18 34.45 6.13
C SER A 451 -14.76 33.36 5.25
N LEU A 452 -16.02 32.98 5.47
CA LEU A 452 -16.75 32.06 4.58
C LEU A 452 -16.99 32.67 3.19
N ARG A 453 -17.38 33.94 3.10
CA ARG A 453 -17.48 34.65 1.81
C ARG A 453 -16.13 34.72 1.09
N SER A 454 -15.04 34.94 1.83
CA SER A 454 -13.68 34.94 1.30
C SER A 454 -13.28 33.56 0.76
N LEU A 455 -13.64 32.48 1.47
CA LEU A 455 -13.43 31.12 1.01
C LEU A 455 -14.25 30.81 -0.25
N LEU A 456 -15.53 31.22 -0.29
CA LEU A 456 -16.38 31.06 -1.48
C LEU A 456 -15.81 31.79 -2.69
N LEU A 457 -15.38 33.04 -2.52
CA LEU A 457 -14.74 33.81 -3.59
C LEU A 457 -13.44 33.15 -4.05
N ALA A 458 -12.62 32.66 -3.13
CA ALA A 458 -11.39 31.95 -3.45
C ALA A 458 -11.65 30.65 -4.23
N LEU A 459 -12.71 29.92 -3.88
CA LEU A 459 -13.16 28.73 -4.61
C LEU A 459 -13.64 29.08 -6.02
N LEU A 460 -14.45 30.14 -6.16
CA LEU A 460 -14.91 30.59 -7.48
C LEU A 460 -13.73 30.93 -8.39
N ILE A 461 -12.73 31.65 -7.87
CA ILE A 461 -11.49 31.96 -8.63
C ILE A 461 -10.76 30.68 -9.05
N ALA A 462 -10.63 29.71 -8.15
CA ALA A 462 -9.97 28.43 -8.44
C ALA A 462 -10.74 27.54 -9.42
N LEU A 463 -12.07 27.67 -9.51
CA LEU A 463 -12.89 26.90 -10.44
C LEU A 463 -12.83 27.44 -11.88
N ILE A 464 -12.50 28.72 -12.09
CA ILE A 464 -12.45 29.34 -13.43
C ILE A 464 -11.60 28.52 -14.42
N PRO A 465 -10.34 28.13 -14.12
CA PRO A 465 -9.53 27.36 -15.06
C PRO A 465 -10.12 25.99 -15.39
N ILE A 466 -10.72 25.31 -14.41
CA ILE A 466 -11.34 23.98 -14.57
C ILE A 466 -12.58 24.08 -15.47
N LEU A 467 -13.45 25.06 -15.20
CA LEU A 467 -14.68 25.27 -15.94
C LEU A 467 -14.40 25.75 -17.37
N TRP A 468 -13.43 26.66 -17.52
CA TRP A 468 -12.99 27.13 -18.83
C TRP A 468 -12.49 25.96 -19.69
N TRP A 469 -11.64 25.10 -19.13
CA TRP A 469 -11.18 23.91 -19.85
C TRP A 469 -12.30 22.92 -20.14
N SER A 470 -13.22 22.71 -19.19
CA SER A 470 -14.36 21.80 -19.40
C SER A 470 -15.29 22.31 -20.52
N GLY A 471 -15.47 23.63 -20.63
CA GLY A 471 -16.20 24.25 -21.74
C GLY A 471 -15.46 24.13 -23.08
N MET A 472 -14.13 24.21 -23.06
CA MET A 472 -13.29 23.93 -24.24
C MET A 472 -13.43 22.48 -24.71
N ASN A 473 -13.37 21.52 -23.80
CA ASN A 473 -13.61 20.10 -24.08
C ASN A 473 -15.00 19.85 -24.66
N LEU A 474 -16.03 20.55 -24.19
CA LEU A 474 -17.38 20.42 -24.73
C LEU A 474 -17.44 20.85 -26.20
N ARG A 475 -16.72 21.92 -26.56
CA ARG A 475 -16.67 22.44 -27.94
C ARG A 475 -15.85 21.53 -28.87
N MET A 476 -14.69 21.06 -28.42
CA MET A 476 -13.75 20.33 -29.28
C MET A 476 -14.00 18.82 -29.32
N ASN A 477 -14.46 18.24 -28.20
CA ASN A 477 -14.56 16.80 -28.02
C ASN A 477 -15.98 16.33 -27.70
N GLY A 478 -16.95 17.24 -27.59
CA GLY A 478 -18.36 16.91 -27.36
C GLY A 478 -18.72 16.51 -25.93
N TYR A 479 -17.82 16.66 -24.95
CA TYR A 479 -18.09 16.31 -23.55
C TYR A 479 -17.67 17.42 -22.57
N PHE A 480 -18.44 17.61 -21.50
CA PHE A 480 -18.10 18.55 -20.44
C PHE A 480 -17.32 17.85 -19.31
N GLY A 481 -16.05 18.20 -19.15
CA GLY A 481 -15.19 17.65 -18.10
C GLY A 481 -13.71 17.77 -18.45
N LEU A 482 -12.85 17.17 -17.64
CA LEU A 482 -11.39 17.23 -17.84
C LEU A 482 -10.85 16.09 -18.72
N ARG A 483 -11.44 14.90 -18.60
CA ARG A 483 -11.05 13.66 -19.30
C ARG A 483 -12.28 12.77 -19.45
N SER A 484 -12.39 12.03 -20.56
CA SER A 484 -13.50 11.10 -20.82
C SER A 484 -13.19 9.62 -20.56
N SER A 485 -11.91 9.23 -20.40
CA SER A 485 -11.51 7.82 -20.32
C SER A 485 -11.58 7.18 -18.91
N VAL A 486 -12.51 7.63 -18.06
CA VAL A 486 -12.71 7.05 -16.72
C VAL A 486 -13.09 5.57 -16.82
N GLY A 487 -13.90 5.20 -17.82
CA GLY A 487 -14.27 3.81 -18.07
C GLY A 487 -13.10 2.89 -18.37
N THR A 488 -12.12 3.36 -19.16
CA THR A 488 -10.87 2.64 -19.41
C THR A 488 -10.10 2.40 -18.11
N VAL A 489 -9.93 3.45 -17.29
CA VAL A 489 -9.20 3.34 -16.02
C VAL A 489 -9.84 2.31 -15.08
N LEU A 490 -11.18 2.29 -15.01
CA LEU A 490 -11.93 1.35 -14.18
C LEU A 490 -11.87 -0.07 -14.72
N TYR A 491 -12.02 -0.25 -16.04
CA TYR A 491 -11.91 -1.54 -16.70
C TYR A 491 -10.50 -2.13 -16.54
N ASP A 492 -9.47 -1.33 -16.78
CA ASP A 492 -8.07 -1.72 -16.61
C ASP A 492 -7.81 -2.13 -15.16
N GLY A 493 -8.28 -1.31 -14.22
CA GLY A 493 -8.10 -1.53 -12.80
C GLY A 493 -8.76 -2.80 -12.28
N TRP A 494 -9.99 -3.11 -12.71
CA TRP A 494 -10.76 -4.20 -12.10
C TRP A 494 -10.86 -5.44 -12.96
N VAL A 495 -11.12 -5.31 -14.26
CA VAL A 495 -11.29 -6.45 -15.15
C VAL A 495 -9.93 -6.93 -15.62
N TYR A 496 -9.24 -6.15 -16.46
CA TYR A 496 -7.96 -6.55 -17.04
C TYR A 496 -6.93 -6.92 -15.97
N TYR A 497 -6.72 -6.09 -14.94
CA TYR A 497 -5.72 -6.38 -13.91
C TYR A 497 -5.96 -7.72 -13.18
N SER A 498 -7.22 -8.04 -12.91
CA SER A 498 -7.58 -9.27 -12.19
C SER A 498 -7.44 -10.49 -13.10
N GLU A 499 -7.96 -10.42 -14.33
CA GLU A 499 -7.83 -11.50 -15.33
C GLU A 499 -6.37 -11.78 -15.68
N ALA A 500 -5.57 -10.74 -15.95
CA ALA A 500 -4.14 -10.85 -16.21
C ALA A 500 -3.34 -11.43 -15.03
N SER A 501 -3.90 -11.36 -13.82
CA SER A 501 -3.33 -11.93 -12.60
C SER A 501 -3.91 -13.31 -12.22
N GLY A 502 -4.76 -13.88 -13.08
CA GLY A 502 -5.37 -15.20 -12.87
C GLY A 502 -6.55 -15.23 -11.89
N ILE A 503 -7.15 -14.08 -11.58
CA ILE A 503 -8.38 -13.99 -10.78
C ILE A 503 -9.53 -13.60 -11.70
N SER A 504 -10.34 -14.58 -12.08
CA SER A 504 -11.51 -14.33 -12.92
C SER A 504 -12.58 -13.50 -12.18
N ILE A 505 -12.93 -12.37 -12.77
CA ILE A 505 -13.95 -11.42 -12.29
C ILE A 505 -14.86 -10.93 -13.42
N ARG A 506 -14.45 -11.10 -14.67
CA ARG A 506 -15.20 -10.69 -15.85
C ARG A 506 -16.55 -11.41 -15.89
N ASP A 507 -17.64 -10.66 -15.97
CA ASP A 507 -19.00 -11.24 -16.06
C ASP A 507 -19.39 -11.49 -17.52
N GLU A 508 -19.31 -12.75 -17.96
CA GLU A 508 -19.70 -13.17 -19.31
C GLU A 508 -21.19 -12.97 -19.60
N ASN A 509 -22.02 -12.82 -18.57
CA ASN A 509 -23.45 -12.54 -18.73
C ASN A 509 -23.76 -11.03 -18.87
N SER A 510 -22.77 -10.15 -18.64
CA SER A 510 -22.97 -8.72 -18.81
C SER A 510 -23.21 -8.38 -20.29
N PRO A 511 -24.30 -7.68 -20.63
CA PRO A 511 -24.53 -7.22 -22.00
C PRO A 511 -23.38 -6.33 -22.52
N ALA A 512 -22.75 -5.55 -21.63
CA ALA A 512 -21.62 -4.70 -21.97
C ALA A 512 -20.38 -5.54 -22.34
N VAL A 513 -20.11 -6.59 -21.56
CA VAL A 513 -19.01 -7.53 -21.84
C VAL A 513 -19.24 -8.25 -23.17
N GLN A 514 -20.45 -8.78 -23.40
CA GLN A 514 -20.79 -9.46 -24.66
C GLN A 514 -20.67 -8.54 -25.88
N GLN A 515 -21.05 -7.27 -25.73
CA GLN A 515 -20.90 -6.29 -26.79
C GLN A 515 -19.42 -5.98 -27.08
N ILE A 516 -18.59 -5.86 -26.04
CA ILE A 516 -17.14 -5.72 -26.19
C ILE A 516 -16.56 -6.94 -26.92
N ASP A 517 -16.89 -8.16 -26.49
CA ASP A 517 -16.38 -9.39 -27.10
C ASP A 517 -16.74 -9.52 -28.57
N ARG A 518 -17.97 -9.18 -28.92
CA ARG A 518 -18.42 -9.17 -30.32
C ARG A 518 -17.50 -8.30 -31.18
N TRP A 519 -17.27 -7.05 -30.77
CA TRP A 519 -16.50 -6.10 -31.57
C TRP A 519 -15.00 -6.33 -31.52
N VAL A 520 -14.47 -6.85 -30.42
CA VAL A 520 -13.07 -7.28 -30.35
C VAL A 520 -12.84 -8.50 -31.23
N SER A 521 -13.83 -9.40 -31.40
CA SER A 521 -13.71 -10.52 -32.34
C SER A 521 -13.71 -10.07 -33.81
N GLU A 522 -14.49 -9.05 -34.16
CA GLU A 522 -14.57 -8.50 -35.52
C GLU A 522 -13.38 -7.59 -35.84
N TYR A 523 -12.95 -6.78 -34.87
CA TYR A 523 -11.78 -5.90 -34.97
C TYR A 523 -10.78 -6.27 -33.87
N PRO A 524 -9.89 -7.27 -34.10
CA PRO A 524 -8.95 -7.75 -33.10
C PRO A 524 -8.15 -6.63 -32.44
N ALA A 525 -8.19 -6.58 -31.10
CA ALA A 525 -7.36 -5.70 -30.30
C ALA A 525 -5.89 -6.16 -30.38
N ALA A 526 -4.96 -5.23 -30.54
CA ALA A 526 -3.54 -5.54 -30.52
C ALA A 526 -3.08 -5.68 -29.06
N ILE A 527 -3.07 -6.91 -28.55
CA ILE A 527 -2.60 -7.21 -27.19
C ILE A 527 -1.07 -7.09 -27.19
N THR A 528 -0.56 -6.13 -26.42
CA THR A 528 0.87 -5.79 -26.38
C THR A 528 1.64 -6.51 -25.29
N ASP A 529 0.94 -7.15 -24.34
CA ASP A 529 1.55 -7.86 -23.23
C ASP A 529 1.44 -9.40 -23.36
N SER A 530 2.14 -10.11 -22.47
CA SER A 530 2.14 -11.57 -22.44
C SER A 530 0.96 -12.18 -21.68
N SER A 531 0.04 -11.38 -21.14
CA SER A 531 -1.10 -11.86 -20.36
C SER A 531 -2.17 -12.49 -21.25
N GLY A 532 -2.22 -12.08 -22.52
CA GLY A 532 -3.28 -12.48 -23.45
C GLY A 532 -4.63 -11.82 -23.15
N VAL A 533 -4.68 -10.84 -22.25
CA VAL A 533 -5.88 -10.07 -21.91
C VAL A 533 -5.74 -8.65 -22.45
N ALA A 534 -6.74 -8.18 -23.20
CA ALA A 534 -6.72 -6.82 -23.72
C ALA A 534 -7.06 -5.80 -22.62
N THR A 535 -6.26 -4.73 -22.54
CA THR A 535 -6.59 -3.53 -21.76
C THR A 535 -7.77 -2.79 -22.41
N GLY A 536 -8.47 -1.98 -21.63
CA GLY A 536 -9.47 -1.04 -22.13
C GLY A 536 -8.90 -0.03 -23.13
N GLY A 537 -7.59 0.27 -23.05
CA GLY A 537 -6.87 1.07 -24.04
C GLY A 537 -6.71 0.35 -25.38
N GLU A 538 -6.46 -0.96 -25.36
CA GLU A 538 -6.35 -1.79 -26.57
C GLU A 538 -7.72 -2.16 -27.16
N ILE A 539 -8.77 -2.25 -26.33
CA ILE A 539 -10.16 -2.47 -26.75
C ILE A 539 -10.74 -1.21 -27.42
N TYR A 540 -10.36 -0.02 -26.95
CA TYR A 540 -10.94 1.24 -27.40
C TYR A 540 -10.89 1.44 -28.93
N PRO A 541 -9.77 1.22 -29.65
CA PRO A 541 -9.73 1.30 -31.11
C PRO A 541 -10.74 0.38 -31.82
N SER A 542 -11.00 -0.81 -31.30
CA SER A 542 -11.98 -1.75 -31.85
C SER A 542 -13.40 -1.21 -31.74
N LEU A 543 -13.74 -0.59 -30.60
CA LEU A 543 -15.04 0.06 -30.40
C LEU A 543 -15.21 1.28 -31.31
N ILE A 544 -14.16 2.06 -31.54
CA ILE A 544 -14.23 3.19 -32.49
C ILE A 544 -14.44 2.69 -33.92
N LYS A 545 -13.76 1.61 -34.34
CA LYS A 545 -13.98 1.00 -35.67
C LYS A 545 -15.40 0.47 -35.85
N ALA A 546 -16.01 -0.03 -34.78
CA ALA A 546 -17.40 -0.47 -34.75
C ALA A 546 -18.43 0.69 -34.79
N GLY A 547 -17.97 1.95 -34.84
CA GLY A 547 -18.84 3.13 -35.00
C GLY A 547 -19.31 3.77 -33.69
N PHE A 548 -18.81 3.31 -32.53
CA PHE A 548 -19.12 3.95 -31.25
C PHE A 548 -18.43 5.32 -31.18
N SER A 549 -19.14 6.29 -30.62
CA SER A 549 -18.49 7.51 -30.15
C SER A 549 -17.54 7.19 -28.99
N SER A 550 -16.57 8.09 -28.73
CA SER A 550 -15.65 7.89 -27.61
C SER A 550 -16.37 7.81 -26.26
N GLN A 551 -17.45 8.58 -26.08
CA GLN A 551 -18.22 8.57 -24.85
C GLN A 551 -18.94 7.23 -24.65
N GLU A 552 -19.58 6.70 -25.70
CA GLU A 552 -20.25 5.40 -25.65
C GLU A 552 -19.24 4.28 -25.39
N ALA A 553 -18.07 4.30 -26.05
CA ALA A 553 -17.02 3.32 -25.83
C ALA A 553 -16.52 3.32 -24.37
N PHE A 554 -16.27 4.49 -23.77
CA PHE A 554 -15.87 4.56 -22.37
C PHE A 554 -16.99 4.19 -21.39
N GLN A 555 -18.25 4.55 -21.69
CA GLN A 555 -19.39 4.11 -20.89
C GLN A 555 -19.56 2.60 -20.94
N LEU A 556 -19.35 1.97 -22.10
CA LEU A 556 -19.41 0.53 -22.27
C LEU A 556 -18.35 -0.19 -21.42
N LEU A 557 -17.10 0.29 -21.46
CA LEU A 557 -16.00 -0.22 -20.62
C LEU A 557 -16.30 -0.03 -19.12
N GLN A 558 -16.85 1.14 -18.74
CA GLN A 558 -17.25 1.40 -17.37
C GLN A 558 -18.32 0.44 -16.89
N GLN A 559 -19.36 0.22 -17.70
CA GLN A 559 -20.46 -0.68 -17.35
C GLN A 559 -19.97 -2.12 -17.22
N ALA A 560 -19.15 -2.59 -18.16
CA ALA A 560 -18.55 -3.92 -18.10
C ALA A 560 -17.75 -4.15 -16.80
N ALA A 561 -17.01 -3.13 -16.34
CA ALA A 561 -16.28 -3.19 -15.08
C ALA A 561 -17.22 -3.22 -13.86
N LEU A 562 -18.24 -2.36 -13.85
CA LEU A 562 -19.21 -2.30 -12.74
C LEU A 562 -20.02 -3.59 -12.61
N ASP A 563 -20.49 -4.15 -13.73
CA ASP A 563 -21.22 -5.42 -13.78
C ASP A 563 -20.34 -6.54 -13.22
N SER A 564 -19.09 -6.65 -13.70
CA SER A 564 -18.09 -7.63 -13.25
C SER A 564 -17.83 -7.56 -11.74
N ILE A 565 -17.63 -6.36 -11.19
CA ILE A 565 -17.46 -6.13 -9.74
C ILE A 565 -18.73 -6.55 -8.97
N SER A 566 -19.90 -6.22 -9.50
CA SER A 566 -21.18 -6.47 -8.83
C SER A 566 -21.53 -7.97 -8.77
N SER A 567 -21.21 -8.73 -9.82
CA SER A 567 -21.47 -10.16 -9.95
C SER A 567 -20.48 -11.00 -9.12
N HIS A 568 -19.25 -10.52 -8.92
CA HIS A 568 -18.16 -11.28 -8.28
C HIS A 568 -17.67 -10.67 -6.95
N LYS A 569 -18.59 -10.25 -6.08
CA LYS A 569 -18.24 -9.62 -4.78
C LYS A 569 -17.29 -10.43 -3.91
N GLN A 570 -17.31 -11.76 -4.02
CA GLN A 570 -16.45 -12.66 -3.26
C GLN A 570 -14.97 -12.58 -3.69
N ALA A 571 -14.68 -12.17 -4.93
CA ALA A 571 -13.31 -12.02 -5.44
C ALA A 571 -12.66 -10.69 -5.00
N ILE A 572 -13.47 -9.68 -4.61
CA ILE A 572 -12.99 -8.34 -4.27
C ILE A 572 -11.88 -8.34 -3.19
N PRO A 573 -11.99 -9.09 -2.06
CA PRO A 573 -10.93 -9.10 -1.06
C PRO A 573 -9.60 -9.65 -1.60
N ALA A 574 -9.64 -10.68 -2.47
CA ALA A 574 -8.45 -11.25 -3.09
C ALA A 574 -7.79 -10.26 -4.05
N ILE A 575 -8.58 -9.56 -4.86
CA ILE A 575 -8.12 -8.53 -5.79
C ILE A 575 -7.55 -7.32 -5.04
N LEU A 576 -8.20 -6.85 -3.98
CA LEU A 576 -7.68 -5.76 -3.15
C LEU A 576 -6.36 -6.13 -2.46
N LYS A 577 -6.25 -7.37 -1.96
CA LYS A 577 -5.00 -7.88 -1.38
C LYS A 577 -3.88 -7.92 -2.42
N LEU A 578 -4.18 -8.38 -3.63
CA LEU A 578 -3.26 -8.40 -4.77
C LEU A 578 -2.81 -6.98 -5.13
N LYS A 579 -3.76 -6.06 -5.32
CA LYS A 579 -3.49 -4.66 -5.62
C LYS A 579 -2.61 -4.00 -4.57
N LEU A 580 -2.91 -4.18 -3.28
CA LEU A 580 -2.08 -3.63 -2.21
C LEU A 580 -0.67 -4.24 -2.19
N ARG A 581 -0.52 -5.54 -2.48
CA ARG A 581 0.79 -6.19 -2.55
C ARG A 581 1.66 -5.55 -3.63
N ASP A 582 1.09 -5.31 -4.80
CA ASP A 582 1.81 -4.85 -6.00
C ASP A 582 2.00 -3.33 -6.01
N ALA A 583 1.05 -2.56 -5.49
CA ALA A 583 1.15 -1.10 -5.31
C ALA A 583 2.37 -0.68 -4.46
N PHE A 584 2.78 -1.51 -3.49
CA PHE A 584 3.94 -1.26 -2.62
C PHE A 584 5.18 -2.08 -3.01
N LYS A 585 5.36 -2.41 -4.30
CA LYS A 585 6.58 -3.03 -4.83
C LYS A 585 7.37 -2.01 -5.64
N PRO A 586 8.40 -1.35 -5.06
CA PRO A 586 9.20 -0.38 -5.79
C PRO A 586 9.83 -0.99 -7.04
N GLU A 587 9.71 -0.28 -8.15
CA GLU A 587 10.18 -0.73 -9.45
C GLU A 587 10.69 0.47 -10.26
N ILE A 588 11.83 0.28 -10.93
CA ILE A 588 12.40 1.23 -11.89
C ILE A 588 12.30 0.54 -13.25
N SER A 589 11.31 0.93 -14.07
CA SER A 589 11.04 0.26 -15.34
C SER A 589 12.05 0.61 -16.45
N HIS A 590 12.75 1.75 -16.34
CA HIS A 590 13.80 2.13 -17.28
C HIS A 590 15.13 2.38 -16.57
N THR A 591 16.12 1.54 -16.87
CA THR A 591 17.49 1.63 -16.35
C THR A 591 18.50 2.11 -17.41
N GLY A 592 18.01 2.60 -18.54
CA GLY A 592 18.84 3.12 -19.63
C GLY A 592 19.68 4.32 -19.19
N THR A 593 20.95 4.33 -19.58
CA THR A 593 21.87 5.46 -19.40
C THR A 593 22.32 6.00 -20.76
N PHE A 594 23.04 7.12 -20.77
CA PHE A 594 23.82 7.47 -21.96
C PHE A 594 24.78 6.31 -22.31
N PRO A 595 25.05 6.08 -23.60
CA PRO A 595 25.90 5.01 -24.08
C PRO A 595 27.35 5.29 -23.71
N LEU A 596 28.06 4.23 -23.35
CA LEU A 596 29.52 4.24 -23.27
C LEU A 596 30.13 4.08 -24.66
N ALA A 597 31.44 4.31 -24.77
CA ALA A 597 32.16 4.13 -26.01
C ALA A 597 31.98 2.69 -26.54
N GLY A 598 31.48 2.55 -27.77
CA GLY A 598 31.20 1.27 -28.41
C GLY A 598 29.79 0.72 -28.22
N GLU A 599 28.93 1.39 -27.44
CA GLU A 599 27.52 1.03 -27.32
C GLU A 599 26.67 1.80 -28.34
N GLU A 600 25.73 1.11 -28.99
CA GLU A 600 24.77 1.76 -29.89
C GLU A 600 23.65 2.42 -29.08
N TRP A 601 23.34 3.67 -29.43
CA TRP A 601 22.10 4.32 -28.99
C TRP A 601 21.04 4.14 -30.07
N GLN A 602 19.90 3.54 -29.71
CA GLN A 602 18.70 3.57 -30.55
C GLN A 602 17.62 4.40 -29.84
N ALA A 603 17.38 5.61 -30.35
CA ALA A 603 16.30 6.44 -29.87
C ALA A 603 14.99 5.80 -30.33
N SER A 604 14.00 5.72 -29.44
CA SER A 604 12.67 5.28 -29.87
C SER A 604 12.11 6.23 -30.92
N GLN A 605 11.26 5.72 -31.80
CA GLN A 605 10.59 6.56 -32.80
C GLN A 605 9.84 7.72 -32.13
N ALA A 606 9.15 7.43 -31.02
CA ALA A 606 8.50 8.43 -30.18
C ALA A 606 9.49 9.49 -29.67
N TYR A 607 10.72 9.13 -29.29
CA TYR A 607 11.72 10.11 -28.88
C TYR A 607 12.05 11.09 -30.01
N THR A 608 12.37 10.56 -31.20
CA THR A 608 12.79 11.35 -32.36
C THR A 608 11.69 12.25 -32.93
N GLU A 609 10.42 11.98 -32.62
CA GLU A 609 9.30 12.84 -33.00
C GLU A 609 9.35 14.19 -32.26
N TYR A 610 9.76 14.20 -30.98
CA TYR A 610 9.69 15.38 -30.11
C TYR A 610 11.05 16.03 -29.85
N PHE A 611 12.12 15.25 -29.77
CA PHE A 611 13.44 15.74 -29.38
C PHE A 611 14.54 15.24 -30.31
N ASP A 612 15.60 16.04 -30.41
CA ASP A 612 16.80 15.65 -31.13
C ASP A 612 17.62 14.68 -30.26
N PRO A 613 18.18 13.60 -30.85
CA PRO A 613 19.01 12.66 -30.10
C PRO A 613 20.28 13.37 -29.62
N VAL A 614 20.59 13.22 -28.34
CA VAL A 614 21.78 13.81 -27.72
C VAL A 614 22.61 12.68 -27.14
N VAL A 615 23.91 12.70 -27.44
CA VAL A 615 24.88 11.78 -26.85
C VAL A 615 25.84 12.59 -25.99
N VAL A 616 25.74 12.41 -24.67
CA VAL A 616 26.71 12.94 -23.70
C VAL A 616 27.35 11.76 -23.00
N SER A 617 28.67 11.62 -23.10
CA SER A 617 29.38 10.51 -22.46
C SER A 617 30.31 11.04 -21.38
N ILE A 618 29.93 10.82 -20.11
CA ILE A 618 30.82 11.00 -18.95
C ILE A 618 30.92 9.63 -18.27
N PRO A 619 31.87 8.77 -18.71
CA PRO A 619 31.91 7.36 -18.30
C PRO A 619 31.87 7.12 -16.79
N PRO A 620 32.59 7.87 -15.93
CA PRO A 620 32.52 7.66 -14.48
C PRO A 620 31.11 7.83 -13.91
N PHE A 621 30.33 8.80 -14.41
CA PHE A 621 28.97 9.05 -13.92
C PHE A 621 28.00 7.97 -14.43
N ILE A 622 28.14 7.57 -15.69
CA ILE A 622 27.37 6.48 -16.29
C ILE A 622 27.60 5.16 -15.54
N HIS A 623 28.86 4.80 -15.26
CA HIS A 623 29.19 3.59 -14.50
C HIS A 623 28.61 3.63 -13.08
N LEU A 624 28.70 4.76 -12.40
CA LEU A 624 28.12 4.93 -11.06
C LEU A 624 26.60 4.77 -11.09
N GLN A 625 25.93 5.34 -12.09
CA GLN A 625 24.48 5.24 -12.25
C GLN A 625 24.04 3.79 -12.53
N ARG A 626 24.76 3.06 -13.39
CA ARG A 626 24.49 1.64 -13.66
C ARG A 626 24.68 0.79 -12.40
N ALA A 627 25.78 1.00 -11.67
CA ALA A 627 26.03 0.32 -10.41
C ALA A 627 24.94 0.61 -9.36
N PHE A 628 24.41 1.84 -9.34
CA PHE A 628 23.26 2.18 -8.49
C PHE A 628 21.99 1.43 -8.92
N PHE A 629 21.68 1.35 -10.22
CA PHE A 629 20.52 0.59 -10.70
C PHE A 629 20.62 -0.89 -10.35
N ASP A 630 21.80 -1.50 -10.51
CA ASP A 630 22.04 -2.90 -10.14
C ASP A 630 21.86 -3.11 -8.63
N LEU A 631 22.47 -2.24 -7.81
CA LEU A 631 22.31 -2.27 -6.36
C LEU A 631 20.86 -2.07 -5.92
N PHE A 632 20.13 -1.18 -6.61
CA PHE A 632 18.73 -0.92 -6.31
C PHE A 632 17.86 -2.14 -6.58
N ASN A 633 17.97 -2.70 -7.78
CA ASN A 633 17.17 -3.84 -8.21
C ASN A 633 17.47 -5.11 -7.39
N GLN A 634 18.72 -5.31 -6.96
CA GLN A 634 19.12 -6.49 -6.18
C GLN A 634 18.80 -6.36 -4.69
N HIS A 635 18.99 -5.18 -4.09
CA HIS A 635 19.01 -5.04 -2.63
C HIS A 635 18.16 -3.87 -2.11
N LEU A 636 18.27 -2.67 -2.69
CA LEU A 636 17.63 -1.49 -2.09
C LEU A 636 16.11 -1.45 -2.32
N ALA A 637 15.57 -2.10 -3.35
CA ALA A 637 14.12 -2.15 -3.56
C ALA A 637 13.38 -2.78 -2.36
N GLY A 638 13.94 -3.84 -1.76
CA GLY A 638 13.38 -4.47 -0.56
C GLY A 638 13.46 -3.57 0.68
N VAL A 639 14.59 -2.88 0.86
CA VAL A 639 14.76 -1.91 1.95
C VAL A 639 13.81 -0.73 1.76
N TYR A 640 13.69 -0.21 0.55
CA TYR A 640 12.83 0.92 0.24
C TYR A 640 11.36 0.57 0.48
N ARG A 641 10.93 -0.63 0.07
CA ARG A 641 9.61 -1.16 0.42
C ARG A 641 9.38 -1.18 1.92
N ALA A 642 10.33 -1.69 2.70
CA ALA A 642 10.21 -1.74 4.16
C ALA A 642 10.09 -0.33 4.78
N VAL A 643 10.87 0.63 4.28
CA VAL A 643 10.80 2.04 4.71
C VAL A 643 9.42 2.63 4.39
N VAL A 644 8.88 2.40 3.20
CA VAL A 644 7.57 2.91 2.79
C VAL A 644 6.46 2.30 3.65
N LEU A 645 6.50 1.00 3.92
CA LEU A 645 5.55 0.33 4.80
C LEU A 645 5.63 0.84 6.25
N LEU A 646 6.84 1.11 6.76
CA LEU A 646 7.04 1.72 8.07
C LEU A 646 6.43 3.13 8.10
N CYS A 647 6.67 3.94 7.07
CA CYS A 647 6.09 5.27 6.95
C CYS A 647 4.55 5.20 6.82
N LEU A 648 4.01 4.18 6.15
CA LEU A 648 2.56 3.93 6.07
C LEU A 648 1.95 3.67 7.44
N ALA A 649 2.58 2.81 8.24
CA ALA A 649 2.16 2.58 9.62
C ALA A 649 2.23 3.89 10.44
N ALA A 650 3.33 4.62 10.33
CA ALA A 650 3.53 5.90 10.99
C ALA A 650 2.49 6.97 10.61
N MET A 651 2.03 6.99 9.35
CA MET A 651 0.96 7.87 8.90
C MET A 651 -0.35 7.58 9.65
N PHE A 652 -0.73 6.31 9.84
CA PHE A 652 -1.92 5.97 10.63
C PHE A 652 -1.79 6.38 12.10
N PHE A 653 -0.62 6.18 12.71
CA PHE A 653 -0.36 6.68 14.07
C PHE A 653 -0.43 8.20 14.16
N SER A 654 -0.16 8.91 13.06
CA SER A 654 -0.23 10.37 13.03
C SER A 654 -1.65 10.92 13.22
N LEU A 655 -2.71 10.13 12.97
CA LEU A 655 -4.10 10.52 13.22
C LEU A 655 -4.39 10.92 14.67
N TYR A 656 -3.58 10.41 15.60
CA TYR A 656 -3.72 10.64 17.04
C TYR A 656 -2.93 11.84 17.55
N ARG A 657 -2.22 12.56 16.68
CA ARG A 657 -1.35 13.68 17.06
C ARG A 657 -2.11 14.99 17.22
N LYS A 658 -1.55 15.90 18.02
CA LYS A 658 -1.99 17.30 18.09
C LYS A 658 -1.20 18.18 17.10
N PRO A 659 -1.79 19.23 16.50
CA PRO A 659 -3.21 19.50 16.42
C PRO A 659 -3.89 18.48 15.49
N THR A 660 -4.97 17.85 15.96
CA THR A 660 -5.64 16.73 15.28
C THR A 660 -6.11 17.09 13.87
N LEU A 661 -6.68 18.28 13.67
CA LEU A 661 -7.16 18.70 12.34
C LEU A 661 -6.02 18.80 11.31
N THR A 662 -4.84 19.25 11.73
CA THR A 662 -3.66 19.36 10.86
C THR A 662 -3.15 17.99 10.45
N TRP A 663 -3.03 17.07 11.40
CA TRP A 663 -2.57 15.71 11.09
C TRP A 663 -3.60 14.91 10.32
N PHE A 664 -4.89 15.03 10.65
CA PHE A 664 -5.97 14.43 9.90
C PHE A 664 -5.97 14.89 8.44
N LEU A 665 -5.73 16.19 8.19
CA LEU A 665 -5.57 16.73 6.83
C LEU A 665 -4.42 16.04 6.07
N VAL A 666 -3.23 16.03 6.66
CA VAL A 666 -2.03 15.49 6.01
C VAL A 666 -2.19 14.00 5.74
N VAL A 667 -2.72 13.25 6.70
CA VAL A 667 -3.00 11.81 6.54
C VAL A 667 -4.05 11.60 5.45
N LEU A 668 -5.12 12.38 5.42
CA LEU A 668 -6.16 12.26 4.39
C LEU A 668 -5.59 12.54 2.99
N ILE A 669 -4.84 13.63 2.80
CA ILE A 669 -4.19 13.93 1.52
C ILE A 669 -3.29 12.76 1.11
N THR A 670 -2.40 12.32 2.00
CA THR A 670 -1.47 11.21 1.75
C THR A 670 -2.21 9.93 1.37
N ALA A 671 -3.21 9.53 2.16
CA ALA A 671 -4.01 8.34 1.94
C ALA A 671 -4.79 8.41 0.62
N THR A 672 -5.37 9.55 0.25
CA THR A 672 -6.06 9.68 -1.04
C THR A 672 -5.11 9.53 -2.22
N ARG A 673 -3.87 10.01 -2.12
CA ARG A 673 -2.88 9.88 -3.19
C ARG A 673 -2.29 8.48 -3.30
N ILE A 674 -2.24 7.72 -2.20
CA ILE A 674 -1.79 6.33 -2.21
C ILE A 674 -2.92 5.38 -2.62
N PHE A 675 -4.05 5.41 -1.92
CA PHE A 675 -5.03 4.33 -2.00
C PHE A 675 -6.04 4.50 -3.14
N ILE A 676 -6.53 5.71 -3.41
CA ILE A 676 -7.61 5.89 -4.40
C ILE A 676 -7.12 5.50 -5.81
N SER A 677 -5.92 5.95 -6.19
CA SER A 677 -5.37 5.60 -7.51
C SER A 677 -5.20 4.08 -7.66
N ASN A 678 -4.72 3.40 -6.62
CA ASN A 678 -4.47 1.95 -6.68
C ASN A 678 -5.74 1.09 -6.57
N PHE A 679 -6.79 1.60 -5.92
CA PHE A 679 -8.07 0.89 -5.83
C PHE A 679 -8.93 1.05 -7.09
N ILE A 680 -8.82 2.19 -7.77
CA ILE A 680 -9.62 2.45 -8.98
C ILE A 680 -8.89 1.99 -10.24
N SER A 681 -7.58 2.21 -10.34
CA SER A 681 -6.78 1.92 -11.53
C SER A 681 -5.92 0.66 -11.35
N LEU A 682 -4.99 0.43 -12.27
CA LEU A 682 -3.93 -0.56 -12.17
C LEU A 682 -3.14 -0.33 -10.88
N ALA A 683 -2.78 -1.41 -10.18
CA ALA A 683 -1.99 -1.30 -8.98
C ALA A 683 -0.50 -1.42 -9.32
N MET A 684 0.17 -0.28 -9.36
CA MET A 684 1.59 -0.18 -9.67
C MET A 684 2.25 0.82 -8.74
N TRP A 685 3.54 0.62 -8.48
CA TRP A 685 4.36 1.53 -7.69
C TRP A 685 4.16 2.99 -8.09
N ARG A 686 4.23 3.29 -9.40
CA ARG A 686 4.10 4.64 -9.96
C ARG A 686 2.93 5.43 -9.40
N TYR A 687 1.78 4.78 -9.24
CA TYR A 687 0.55 5.44 -8.79
C TYR A 687 0.54 5.80 -7.31
N THR A 688 1.40 5.19 -6.48
CA THR A 688 1.54 5.56 -5.07
C THR A 688 2.45 6.77 -4.84
N ILE A 689 3.34 7.08 -5.78
CA ILE A 689 4.51 7.95 -5.56
C ILE A 689 4.11 9.38 -5.19
N ALA A 690 3.02 9.87 -5.77
CA ALA A 690 2.45 11.19 -5.42
C ALA A 690 2.15 11.33 -3.91
N GLY A 691 1.84 10.22 -3.22
CA GLY A 691 1.68 10.17 -1.78
C GLY A 691 2.94 9.75 -1.01
N VAL A 692 3.88 9.02 -1.61
CA VAL A 692 5.07 8.47 -0.94
C VAL A 692 5.95 9.57 -0.33
N VAL A 693 6.17 10.69 -1.04
CA VAL A 693 7.00 11.76 -0.46
C VAL A 693 6.36 12.36 0.79
N LEU A 694 5.04 12.59 0.78
CA LEU A 694 4.30 13.08 1.95
C LEU A 694 4.23 12.02 3.06
N LEU A 695 4.19 10.74 2.69
CA LEU A 695 4.27 9.61 3.60
C LEU A 695 5.60 9.59 4.35
N VAL A 696 6.72 9.84 3.66
CA VAL A 696 8.06 9.99 4.27
C VAL A 696 8.08 11.14 5.26
N VAL A 697 7.47 12.30 4.94
CA VAL A 697 7.33 13.40 5.89
C VAL A 697 6.64 12.92 7.17
N CYS A 698 5.51 12.21 7.03
CA CYS A 698 4.78 11.65 8.18
C CYS A 698 5.64 10.66 8.97
N GLY A 699 6.34 9.77 8.28
CA GLY A 699 7.22 8.75 8.88
C GLY A 699 8.34 9.36 9.71
N VAL A 700 9.10 10.30 9.14
CA VAL A 700 10.25 10.92 9.83
C VAL A 700 9.81 11.76 11.02
N VAL A 701 8.78 12.59 10.86
CA VAL A 701 8.22 13.35 11.99
C VAL A 701 7.64 12.39 13.04
N SER A 702 7.21 11.20 12.62
CA SER A 702 6.70 10.21 13.55
C SER A 702 7.75 9.51 14.39
N LEU A 703 8.79 9.03 13.72
CA LEU A 703 9.96 8.44 14.36
C LEU A 703 10.64 9.45 15.29
N ALA A 704 10.73 10.73 14.89
CA ALA A 704 11.25 11.78 15.75
C ALA A 704 10.45 11.90 17.06
N ALA A 705 9.12 11.94 16.98
CA ALA A 705 8.28 11.99 18.19
C ALA A 705 8.49 10.75 19.06
N VAL A 706 8.45 9.54 18.50
CA VAL A 706 8.70 8.30 19.26
C VAL A 706 10.09 8.32 19.91
N GLY A 707 11.13 8.77 19.21
CA GLY A 707 12.49 8.90 19.73
C GLY A 707 12.59 9.88 20.90
N TYR A 708 11.92 11.03 20.83
CA TYR A 708 11.83 11.95 21.97
C TYR A 708 11.07 11.35 23.16
N GLY A 709 10.03 10.56 22.90
CA GLY A 709 9.30 9.82 23.92
C GLY A 709 10.16 8.78 24.61
N LEU A 710 10.95 8.02 23.83
CA LEU A 710 11.86 7.01 24.36
C LEU A 710 12.98 7.66 25.20
N LYS A 711 13.56 8.76 24.72
CA LYS A 711 14.53 9.55 25.49
C LYS A 711 13.92 10.08 26.79
N ALA A 712 12.62 10.40 26.79
CA ALA A 712 11.92 10.80 28.01
C ALA A 712 11.77 9.69 29.03
N LEU A 713 11.58 8.45 28.57
CA LEU A 713 11.52 7.29 29.44
C LEU A 713 12.88 6.92 30.04
N LEU A 714 13.96 7.03 29.25
CA LEU A 714 15.29 6.60 29.68
C LEU A 714 15.97 7.62 30.61
N VAL A 715 15.71 8.92 30.42
CA VAL A 715 16.25 9.97 31.29
C VAL A 715 15.24 10.23 32.42
N ARG A 716 15.18 9.33 33.42
CA ARG A 716 14.53 9.65 34.68
C ARG A 716 15.35 10.73 35.41
N PRO A 717 14.72 11.75 36.01
CA PRO A 717 15.41 12.56 37.00
C PRO A 717 15.81 11.62 38.15
N VAL A 718 17.11 11.48 38.40
CA VAL A 718 17.70 10.65 39.47
C VAL A 718 17.33 11.16 40.87
N THR A 719 16.50 12.19 40.98
CA THR A 719 16.29 12.97 42.21
C THR A 719 15.06 12.56 43.04
N GLU A 720 14.32 11.51 42.69
CA GLU A 720 13.17 11.04 43.49
C GLU A 720 13.17 9.51 43.65
N ALA A 721 14.25 8.96 44.22
CA ALA A 721 14.29 7.59 44.73
C ALA A 721 14.79 7.59 46.18
#